data_AF-V4MLD6-F1
#
_entry.id   AF-V4MLD6-F1
#
_cell.length_a   1.000
_cell.length_b   1.000
_cell.length_c   1.000
_cell.angle_alpha   90.00
_cell.angle_beta   90.00
_cell.angle_gamma   90.00
#
_symmetry.space_group_name_H-M   'P 1'
#
loop_
_entity.id
_entity.type
_entity.pdbx_description
1 polymer ?
#
loop_
_entity_poly.entity_id
_entity_poly.type
_entity_poly.pdbx_seq_one_letter_code
_entity_poly.pdbx_strand_id
1 'polypeptide(L)'
;MAAETESQYLHVLSAFLAMEPVDSVIALARGCTGGLITESAQRFFWEMCVKAAANGNASYAKKLLKKLISEVELDNGEVLDEVYEEYALYMSAASKEYALVKENTRITKFISFLFPEGLYKHPSCPSSRKLVVPLQCSLNMLEGDTGCSIWPSSLFLSEFVLSFPNLFANKSCFEVGSGVGMVGICLAHVKAKKVILTDGDLLTLVNMKRNLERNHLNYDDELLKQTGEAQSTVVKCIHLPWETASESELSEYRPDVILGADVIYDPSCLPHLLRVLVALLRRQPKRDKVSLETGDTAQQGRSPVVAYIASVIRNADTFNAFLTLVDQMDLSITDVTTELSPQFRLLPYMHSVLLIAKRSSLMEVIHAWSAPRSLSTTLMYSFAQRDDIEVLDEPLYAAFLRATGADRPYRDELLSKMESDGEKVVKDNIYGPGKKKYRFCKHISKQRLVGLPSELLSKGKHFILIRNPLNILPSFEKIHPLSFLELGLGELVSIYSDLCQMGTPPPIIDADELQRDPEATLRGLCNDLEIPFQASMLKWEAGPIPEDGLWASWWYKTLHKSTGFASPRKYPHTFPLRHYDLLEQCLPLYNILRRHVKHKSSLLTSTLPPPSLPVPENAKLFAWVGDEIVPREMAKVSVFDSVVQGGDSVWEGLRIYKGKVFKLEEHLDRLFDSAKALAFNNVPTREEIKEAIFRTLITNGMFDNTHIRLSLTRGKKVTSGMSPAFNRYGCTLIVLAEWKPPVYDNDGGIVLVTATTRRNSPNNLDSKIHHNNLLNNILAKIESNNASVDDAIMLDKDGFVSETNATNIFMVKKGRVFTPHADYCLPGITRATVMELVVKENFILEERNISLSEFHTADEVWTTGTMGELSPVVKIDGRVIGEGKVGPVTRRLQSAYKKLTDDSGVPIPTYQEP
;
A
#
# COMPACT_ATOMS: atom_id res chain seq x y z
N MET A 1 -18.08 56.70 46.18
CA MET A 1 -18.27 56.81 44.71
C MET A 1 -17.02 56.48 43.90
N ALA A 2 -15.89 56.03 44.47
CA ALA A 2 -14.73 55.54 43.72
C ALA A 2 -14.58 54.00 43.75
N ALA A 3 -15.45 53.27 44.46
CA ALA A 3 -15.38 51.81 44.61
C ALA A 3 -16.46 51.04 43.81
N GLU A 4 -17.43 51.73 43.20
CA GLU A 4 -18.49 51.09 42.40
C GLU A 4 -18.18 51.03 40.91
N THR A 5 -17.27 51.86 40.41
CA THR A 5 -16.86 51.87 38.98
C THR A 5 -15.81 50.79 38.63
N GLU A 6 -15.03 50.30 39.59
CA GLU A 6 -14.02 49.23 39.33
C GLU A 6 -14.65 47.83 39.15
N SER A 7 -15.81 47.55 39.75
CA SER A 7 -16.44 46.23 39.67
C SER A 7 -17.06 45.93 38.30
N GLN A 8 -17.48 46.94 37.53
CA GLN A 8 -18.14 46.74 36.25
C GLN A 8 -17.19 46.21 35.17
N TYR A 9 -15.93 46.67 35.18
CA TYR A 9 -14.95 46.28 34.16
C TYR A 9 -14.06 45.09 34.59
N LEU A 10 -14.33 44.47 35.75
CA LEU A 10 -13.55 43.34 36.24
C LEU A 10 -13.58 42.14 35.27
N HIS A 11 -14.73 41.90 34.62
CA HIS A 11 -14.89 40.87 33.59
C HIS A 11 -14.19 41.24 32.28
N VAL A 12 -14.13 42.54 31.94
CA VAL A 12 -13.39 43.04 30.78
C VAL A 12 -11.89 42.85 31.00
N LEU A 13 -11.38 43.21 32.19
CA LEU A 13 -10.00 42.98 32.58
C LEU A 13 -9.65 41.49 32.65
N SER A 14 -10.55 40.66 33.18
CA SER A 14 -10.35 39.20 33.22
C SER A 14 -10.29 38.60 31.81
N ALA A 15 -11.17 39.02 30.90
CA ALA A 15 -11.16 38.59 29.51
C ALA A 15 -9.90 39.08 28.76
N PHE A 16 -9.46 40.31 29.06
CA PHE A 16 -8.22 40.86 28.53
C PHE A 16 -6.98 40.09 29.01
N LEU A 17 -6.88 39.82 30.33
CA LEU A 17 -5.79 39.05 30.92
C LEU A 17 -5.79 37.58 30.47
N ALA A 18 -6.97 37.03 30.16
CA ALA A 18 -7.14 35.71 29.55
C ALA A 18 -6.83 35.69 28.03
N MET A 19 -6.54 36.85 27.43
CA MET A 19 -6.31 37.04 25.99
C MET A 19 -7.44 36.48 25.12
N GLU A 20 -8.69 36.69 25.54
CA GLU A 20 -9.86 36.33 24.75
C GLU A 20 -9.87 37.09 23.40
N PRO A 21 -10.60 36.64 22.37
CA PRO A 21 -10.68 37.36 21.10
C PRO A 21 -11.04 38.84 21.31
N VAL A 22 -10.36 39.74 20.60
CA VAL A 22 -10.51 41.19 20.79
C VAL A 22 -11.98 41.63 20.66
N ASP A 23 -12.72 41.05 19.71
CA ASP A 23 -14.16 41.32 19.55
C ASP A 23 -14.98 40.96 20.80
N SER A 24 -14.61 39.87 21.51
CA SER A 24 -15.28 39.46 22.75
C SER A 24 -14.97 40.42 23.90
N VAL A 25 -13.72 40.88 24.01
CA VAL A 25 -13.32 41.86 25.02
C VAL A 25 -14.03 43.21 24.80
N ILE A 26 -14.12 43.66 23.54
CA ILE A 26 -14.85 44.89 23.17
C ILE A 26 -16.36 44.74 23.41
N ALA A 27 -16.94 43.58 23.10
CA ALA A 27 -18.36 43.31 23.36
C ALA A 27 -18.69 43.33 24.86
N LEU A 28 -17.82 42.77 25.71
CA LEU A 28 -17.97 42.86 27.16
C LEU A 28 -17.90 44.30 27.65
N ALA A 29 -16.98 45.10 27.09
CA ALA A 29 -16.88 46.52 27.43
C ALA A 29 -18.14 47.30 27.02
N ARG A 30 -18.69 47.08 25.83
CA ARG A 30 -20.00 47.63 25.41
C ARG A 30 -21.12 47.25 26.37
N GLY A 31 -21.13 45.99 26.83
CA GLY A 31 -22.10 45.52 27.82
C GLY A 31 -22.04 46.27 29.15
N CYS A 32 -20.86 46.76 29.54
CA CYS A 32 -20.67 47.54 30.77
C CYS A 32 -21.14 48.99 30.62
N THR A 33 -21.18 49.52 29.40
CA THR A 33 -21.43 50.95 29.11
C THR A 33 -22.72 51.21 28.34
N GLY A 34 -23.65 50.25 28.32
CA GLY A 34 -24.96 50.43 27.68
C GLY A 34 -24.94 50.38 26.16
N GLY A 35 -23.95 49.69 25.57
CA GLY A 35 -23.89 49.36 24.14
C GLY A 35 -22.87 50.15 23.32
N LEU A 36 -22.37 51.28 23.82
CA LEU A 36 -21.38 52.14 23.16
C LEU A 36 -20.06 52.17 23.91
N ILE A 37 -18.94 52.39 23.22
CA ILE A 37 -17.64 52.58 23.89
C ILE A 37 -17.51 54.02 24.37
N THR A 38 -17.83 54.27 25.64
CA THR A 38 -17.76 55.60 26.26
C THR A 38 -16.33 56.01 26.59
N GLU A 39 -16.10 57.30 26.87
CA GLU A 39 -14.80 57.83 27.32
C GLU A 39 -14.24 57.05 28.53
N SER A 40 -15.09 56.68 29.49
CA SER A 40 -14.67 55.88 30.65
C SER A 40 -14.18 54.47 30.27
N ALA A 41 -14.78 53.83 29.26
CA ALA A 41 -14.28 52.55 28.75
C ALA A 41 -12.96 52.71 28.00
N GLN A 42 -12.80 53.79 27.23
CA GLN A 42 -11.54 54.10 26.55
C GLN A 42 -10.40 54.33 27.56
N ARG A 43 -10.62 55.13 28.61
CA ARG A 43 -9.64 55.32 29.71
C ARG A 43 -9.33 54.01 30.42
N PHE A 44 -10.34 53.17 30.68
CA PHE A 44 -10.14 51.87 31.30
C PHE A 44 -9.22 50.96 30.45
N PHE A 45 -9.48 50.88 29.15
CA PHE A 45 -8.62 50.11 28.24
C PHE A 45 -7.19 50.67 28.20
N TRP A 46 -7.03 51.98 28.14
CA TRP A 46 -5.70 52.61 28.11
C TRP A 46 -4.93 52.42 29.42
N GLU A 47 -5.52 52.71 30.57
CA GLU A 47 -4.83 52.67 31.87
C GLU A 47 -4.68 51.26 32.44
N MET A 48 -5.75 50.46 32.41
CA MET A 48 -5.83 49.18 33.14
C MET A 48 -5.53 47.95 32.27
N CYS A 49 -5.76 48.03 30.96
CA CYS A 49 -5.41 46.93 30.05
C CYS A 49 -4.04 47.20 29.38
N VAL A 50 -3.86 48.36 28.76
CA VAL A 50 -2.71 48.63 27.88
C VAL A 50 -1.48 49.09 28.66
N LYS A 51 -1.57 50.13 29.49
CA LYS A 51 -0.44 50.59 30.32
C LYS A 51 0.02 49.56 31.36
N ALA A 52 -0.92 48.77 31.91
CA ALA A 52 -0.59 47.69 32.83
C ALA A 52 0.10 46.48 32.15
N ALA A 53 -0.04 46.32 30.83
CA ALA A 53 0.55 45.22 30.05
C ALA A 53 2.04 45.43 29.69
N ALA A 54 2.78 46.23 30.48
CA ALA A 54 4.16 46.65 30.21
C ALA A 54 5.21 45.52 30.10
N ASN A 55 4.84 44.24 30.26
CA ASN A 55 5.75 43.12 29.99
C ASN A 55 4.97 41.93 29.37
N GLY A 56 4.98 41.82 28.02
CA GLY A 56 4.83 40.53 27.34
C GLY A 56 3.86 40.42 26.15
N ASN A 57 2.89 41.34 25.97
CA ASN A 57 1.79 41.13 24.99
C ASN A 57 1.50 42.30 24.03
N ALA A 58 2.56 42.95 23.53
CA ALA A 58 2.47 44.14 22.66
C ALA A 58 1.60 43.94 21.38
N SER A 59 1.64 42.76 20.76
CA SER A 59 0.85 42.45 19.55
C SER A 59 -0.66 42.38 19.82
N TYR A 60 -1.05 41.81 20.96
CA TYR A 60 -2.45 41.71 21.35
C TYR A 60 -3.01 43.08 21.78
N ALA A 61 -2.25 43.83 22.58
CA ALA A 61 -2.58 45.21 22.95
C ALA A 61 -2.76 46.10 21.71
N LYS A 62 -1.88 45.96 20.69
CA LYS A 62 -2.02 46.66 19.40
C LYS A 62 -3.31 46.34 18.67
N LYS A 63 -3.71 45.06 18.59
CA LYS A 63 -4.97 44.66 17.95
C LYS A 63 -6.19 45.19 18.71
N LEU A 64 -6.14 45.17 20.04
CA LEU A 64 -7.18 45.72 20.89
C LEU A 64 -7.34 47.22 20.69
N LEU A 65 -6.24 47.99 20.74
CA LEU A 65 -6.25 49.44 20.50
C LEU A 65 -6.79 49.77 19.10
N LYS A 66 -6.33 49.06 18.06
CA LYS A 66 -6.83 49.26 16.70
C LYS A 66 -8.33 49.05 16.60
N LYS A 67 -8.84 47.96 17.20
CA LYS A 67 -10.26 47.65 17.19
C LYS A 67 -11.06 48.66 18.02
N LEU A 68 -10.54 49.05 19.19
CA LEU A 68 -11.17 50.07 20.03
C LEU A 68 -11.36 51.38 19.28
N ILE A 69 -10.32 51.86 18.59
CA ILE A 69 -10.36 53.05 17.73
C ILE A 69 -11.44 52.88 16.66
N SER A 70 -11.38 51.80 15.89
CA SER A 70 -12.35 51.57 14.80
C SER A 70 -13.79 51.47 15.28
N GLU A 71 -14.06 50.91 16.46
CA GLU A 71 -15.41 50.78 17.00
C GLU A 71 -15.95 52.10 17.54
N VAL A 72 -15.10 52.94 18.15
CA VAL A 72 -15.49 54.31 18.55
C VAL A 72 -15.76 55.16 17.31
N GLU A 73 -14.91 55.08 16.27
CA GLU A 73 -15.09 55.78 15.00
C GLU A 73 -16.36 55.33 14.25
N LEU A 74 -16.65 54.02 14.24
CA LEU A 74 -17.87 53.46 13.63
C LEU A 74 -19.15 54.00 14.28
N ASP A 75 -19.10 54.25 15.59
CA ASP A 75 -20.21 54.80 16.37
C ASP A 75 -20.24 56.35 16.36
N ASN A 76 -19.43 57.01 15.49
CA ASN A 76 -19.22 58.46 15.42
C ASN A 76 -18.79 59.13 16.74
N GLY A 77 -18.13 58.38 17.63
CA GLY A 77 -17.59 58.88 18.90
C GLY A 77 -16.22 59.55 18.73
N GLU A 78 -15.85 60.39 19.70
CA GLU A 78 -14.51 60.97 19.77
C GLU A 78 -13.56 59.98 20.47
N VAL A 79 -12.45 59.65 19.81
CA VAL A 79 -11.41 58.78 20.36
C VAL A 79 -10.45 59.64 21.19
N LEU A 80 -10.14 59.19 22.40
CA LEU A 80 -9.18 59.87 23.29
C LEU A 80 -7.79 59.98 22.64
N ASP A 81 -7.20 61.17 22.70
CA ASP A 81 -5.85 61.44 22.18
C ASP A 81 -4.83 60.45 22.76
N GLU A 82 -4.97 60.08 24.03
CA GLU A 82 -4.06 59.15 24.69
C GLU A 82 -4.14 57.72 24.12
N VAL A 83 -5.30 57.31 23.61
CA VAL A 83 -5.49 56.02 22.92
C VAL A 83 -4.80 56.04 21.55
N TYR A 84 -4.88 57.17 20.83
CA TYR A 84 -4.15 57.36 19.57
C TYR A 84 -2.64 57.44 19.78
N GLU A 85 -2.17 58.16 20.81
CA GLU A 85 -0.75 58.27 21.15
C GLU A 85 -0.16 56.89 21.50
N GLU A 86 -0.86 56.12 22.34
CA GLU A 86 -0.41 54.77 22.73
C GLU A 86 -0.41 53.82 21.52
N TYR A 87 -1.42 53.90 20.65
CA TYR A 87 -1.45 53.14 19.41
C TYR A 87 -0.32 53.55 18.45
N ALA A 88 0.00 54.84 18.36
CA ALA A 88 1.12 55.34 17.58
C ALA A 88 2.49 54.89 18.15
N LEU A 89 2.62 54.78 19.47
CA LEU A 89 3.79 54.19 20.14
C LEU A 89 3.98 52.72 19.75
N TYR A 90 2.91 51.90 19.75
CA TYR A 90 2.98 50.51 19.28
C TYR A 90 3.22 50.39 17.76
N MET A 91 2.81 51.38 16.97
CA MET A 91 3.09 51.44 15.54
C MET A 91 4.54 51.82 15.23
N SER A 92 5.16 52.68 16.05
CA SER A 92 6.54 53.13 15.89
C SER A 92 7.57 52.16 16.50
N ALA A 93 7.26 51.51 17.62
CA ALA A 93 8.11 50.45 18.20
C ALA A 93 8.24 49.22 17.28
N ALA A 94 7.30 49.01 16.36
CA ALA A 94 7.28 47.89 15.41
C ALA A 94 8.38 47.94 14.33
N SER A 95 9.17 49.03 14.24
CA SER A 95 10.21 49.16 13.21
C SER A 95 11.54 48.47 13.54
N LYS A 96 11.70 47.82 14.70
CA LYS A 96 12.94 47.12 15.09
C LYS A 96 12.84 45.60 15.32
N GLU A 97 11.65 45.00 15.27
CA GLU A 97 11.47 43.57 15.59
C GLU A 97 10.68 42.77 14.53
N TYR A 98 10.52 43.29 13.32
CA TYR A 98 9.74 42.59 12.28
C TYR A 98 10.51 41.51 11.48
N ALA A 99 11.73 41.17 11.89
CA ALA A 99 12.59 40.28 11.11
C ALA A 99 12.76 38.85 11.65
N LEU A 100 12.18 38.46 12.80
CA LEU A 100 12.54 37.17 13.43
C LEU A 100 11.45 36.29 14.06
N VAL A 101 10.14 36.55 13.92
CA VAL A 101 9.13 35.63 14.48
C VAL A 101 7.99 35.37 13.49
N LYS A 102 8.22 34.39 12.60
CA LYS A 102 7.15 33.63 11.94
C LYS A 102 7.03 32.26 12.62
N GLU A 103 6.96 32.26 13.95
CA GLU A 103 6.46 31.13 14.74
C GLU A 103 5.03 31.44 15.18
N ASN A 104 4.12 30.48 14.99
CA ASN A 104 2.72 30.57 15.38
C ASN A 104 2.59 31.01 16.85
N THR A 105 1.89 32.12 17.12
CA THR A 105 1.69 32.67 18.47
C THR A 105 0.81 31.73 19.30
N ARG A 106 1.43 30.77 19.97
CA ARG A 106 0.79 29.86 20.93
C ARG A 106 0.76 30.50 22.32
N ILE A 107 -0.39 30.41 22.99
CA ILE A 107 -0.59 30.93 24.35
C ILE A 107 -0.82 29.78 25.33
N THR A 108 -0.57 29.99 26.62
CA THR A 108 -0.91 29.02 27.67
C THR A 108 -2.20 29.45 28.35
N LYS A 109 -3.28 28.69 28.18
CA LYS A 109 -4.56 28.86 28.90
C LYS A 109 -4.58 27.95 30.13
N PHE A 110 -5.09 28.43 31.26
CA PHE A 110 -5.29 27.63 32.49
C PHE A 110 -6.78 27.42 32.72
N ILE A 111 -7.29 26.25 32.40
CA ILE A 111 -8.71 25.93 32.54
C ILE A 111 -8.98 25.30 33.90
N SER A 112 -9.88 25.87 34.68
CA SER A 112 -10.22 25.37 36.03
C SER A 112 -11.58 24.67 36.02
N PHE A 113 -11.65 23.46 36.56
CA PHE A 113 -12.89 22.73 36.84
C PHE A 113 -13.12 22.60 38.35
N LEU A 114 -14.39 22.65 38.75
CA LEU A 114 -14.82 22.47 40.14
C LEU A 114 -15.62 21.16 40.25
N PHE A 115 -15.26 20.31 41.21
CA PHE A 115 -15.98 19.05 41.44
C PHE A 115 -17.27 19.28 42.25
N PRO A 116 -18.38 18.62 41.89
CA PRO A 116 -19.62 18.64 42.68
C PRO A 116 -19.41 18.15 44.12
N GLU A 117 -20.22 18.65 45.05
CA GLU A 117 -20.09 18.36 46.48
C GLU A 117 -20.40 16.88 46.77
N GLY A 118 -19.43 16.12 47.31
CA GLY A 118 -19.58 14.69 47.66
C GLY A 118 -18.78 13.72 46.78
N LEU A 119 -18.35 14.12 45.57
CA LEU A 119 -17.58 13.29 44.63
C LEU A 119 -16.09 13.14 44.98
N TYR A 120 -15.53 14.06 45.79
CA TYR A 120 -14.14 14.02 46.28
C TYR A 120 -13.85 12.84 47.24
N LYS A 121 -14.87 12.08 47.63
CA LYS A 121 -14.72 10.83 48.41
C LYS A 121 -14.62 9.58 47.52
N HIS A 122 -14.78 9.71 46.20
CA HIS A 122 -14.70 8.57 45.29
C HIS A 122 -13.24 8.14 45.05
N PRO A 123 -12.90 6.83 45.07
CA PRO A 123 -11.51 6.36 44.97
C PRO A 123 -10.78 6.78 43.69
N SER A 124 -11.50 7.22 42.65
CA SER A 124 -10.95 7.64 41.36
C SER A 124 -10.85 9.16 41.13
N CYS A 125 -11.18 10.00 42.11
CA CYS A 125 -11.02 11.46 42.04
C CYS A 125 -9.94 11.95 43.06
N PRO A 126 -9.20 13.04 42.79
CA PRO A 126 -8.16 13.55 43.69
C PRO A 126 -8.76 14.19 44.96
N SER A 127 -7.91 14.38 45.97
CA SER A 127 -8.24 14.98 47.27
C SER A 127 -8.58 16.48 47.24
N SER A 128 -8.57 17.12 46.05
CA SER A 128 -8.80 18.56 45.84
C SER A 128 -10.10 18.80 45.07
N ARG A 129 -10.89 19.80 45.50
CA ARG A 129 -12.14 20.21 44.85
C ARG A 129 -11.93 20.98 43.53
N LYS A 130 -10.68 21.28 43.17
CA LYS A 130 -10.30 22.05 41.97
C LYS A 130 -9.28 21.28 41.14
N LEU A 131 -9.57 21.14 39.84
CA LEU A 131 -8.61 20.69 38.82
C LEU A 131 -8.24 21.90 37.95
N VAL A 132 -6.94 22.13 37.72
CA VAL A 132 -6.45 23.15 36.79
C VAL A 132 -5.67 22.46 35.68
N VAL A 133 -6.08 22.68 34.44
CA VAL A 133 -5.48 22.10 33.25
C VAL A 133 -4.78 23.21 32.45
N PRO A 134 -3.43 23.33 32.52
CA PRO A 134 -2.67 24.16 31.59
C PRO A 134 -2.69 23.57 30.18
N LEU A 135 -3.06 24.38 29.18
CA LEU A 135 -3.08 24.01 27.77
C LEU A 135 -2.38 25.07 26.93
N GLN A 136 -1.49 24.63 26.06
CA GLN A 136 -0.96 25.44 24.97
C GLN A 136 -1.98 25.43 23.82
N CYS A 137 -2.47 26.62 23.48
CA CYS A 137 -3.50 26.85 22.46
C CYS A 137 -3.02 27.83 21.40
N SER A 138 -3.51 27.71 20.17
CA SER A 138 -3.35 28.73 19.14
C SER A 138 -4.32 29.89 19.34
N LEU A 139 -3.88 31.10 18.98
CA LEU A 139 -4.75 32.26 18.77
C LEU A 139 -5.24 32.37 17.31
N ASN A 140 -4.75 31.51 16.42
CA ASN A 140 -5.09 31.49 15.02
C ASN A 140 -6.08 30.34 14.74
N MET A 141 -7.25 30.63 14.18
CA MET A 141 -8.26 29.64 13.78
C MET A 141 -8.32 29.43 12.25
N LEU A 142 -7.24 29.75 11.53
CA LEU A 142 -7.09 29.50 10.09
C LEU A 142 -6.51 28.11 9.81
N GLU A 143 -6.59 27.67 8.54
CA GLU A 143 -6.16 26.34 8.07
C GLU A 143 -4.76 25.94 8.60
N GLY A 144 -4.71 24.79 9.27
CA GLY A 144 -3.51 24.21 9.88
C GLY A 144 -3.37 24.42 11.40
N ASP A 145 -4.14 25.30 12.02
CA ASP A 145 -4.07 25.60 13.46
C ASP A 145 -5.40 25.40 14.22
N THR A 146 -6.49 25.10 13.49
CA THR A 146 -7.86 24.94 14.01
C THR A 146 -7.95 23.91 15.14
N GLY A 147 -7.27 22.76 15.01
CA GLY A 147 -7.21 21.73 16.05
C GLY A 147 -6.35 22.10 17.27
N CYS A 148 -5.51 23.13 17.16
CA CYS A 148 -4.73 23.67 18.27
C CYS A 148 -5.49 24.69 19.13
N SER A 149 -6.78 24.93 18.87
CA SER A 149 -7.64 25.82 19.66
C SER A 149 -8.55 25.03 20.60
N ILE A 150 -9.01 25.67 21.69
CA ILE A 150 -9.96 25.05 22.62
C ILE A 150 -11.40 25.28 22.14
N TRP A 151 -12.20 24.20 22.11
CA TRP A 151 -13.58 24.24 21.63
C TRP A 151 -14.57 24.17 22.80
N PRO A 152 -15.71 24.88 22.77
CA PRO A 152 -16.74 24.80 23.81
C PRO A 152 -17.19 23.36 24.10
N SER A 153 -17.31 22.51 23.07
CA SER A 153 -17.70 21.10 23.20
C SER A 153 -16.68 20.28 23.98
N SER A 154 -15.38 20.63 23.89
CA SER A 154 -14.33 19.98 24.66
C SER A 154 -14.40 20.32 26.16
N LEU A 155 -14.81 21.57 26.50
CA LEU A 155 -15.05 21.97 27.88
C LEU A 155 -16.26 21.25 28.45
N PHE A 156 -17.35 21.16 27.69
CA PHE A 156 -18.56 20.45 28.08
C PHE A 156 -18.28 18.96 28.33
N LEU A 157 -17.63 18.26 27.40
CA LEU A 157 -17.28 16.85 27.58
C LEU A 157 -16.32 16.62 28.75
N SER A 158 -15.41 17.57 29.00
CA SER A 158 -14.52 17.51 30.16
C SER A 158 -15.30 17.62 31.48
N GLU A 159 -16.24 18.55 31.56
CA GLU A 159 -17.14 18.68 32.72
C GLU A 159 -18.01 17.43 32.90
N PHE A 160 -18.51 16.86 31.80
CA PHE A 160 -19.25 15.60 31.78
C PHE A 160 -18.41 14.44 32.33
N VAL A 161 -17.17 14.26 31.86
CA VAL A 161 -16.25 13.23 32.34
C VAL A 161 -16.00 13.37 33.85
N LEU A 162 -15.75 14.59 34.32
CA LEU A 162 -15.47 14.86 35.73
C LEU A 162 -16.72 14.73 36.63
N SER A 163 -17.91 14.99 36.09
CA SER A 163 -19.19 14.86 36.82
C SER A 163 -19.67 13.41 36.94
N PHE A 164 -19.30 12.55 35.99
CA PHE A 164 -19.72 11.15 35.92
C PHE A 164 -18.54 10.16 35.84
N PRO A 165 -17.59 10.19 36.80
CA PRO A 165 -16.36 9.40 36.71
C PRO A 165 -16.61 7.89 36.62
N ASN A 166 -17.72 7.39 37.16
CA ASN A 166 -18.09 5.96 37.11
C ASN A 166 -18.34 5.42 35.71
N LEU A 167 -18.69 6.28 34.75
CA LEU A 167 -18.89 5.87 33.35
C LEU A 167 -17.55 5.58 32.65
N PHE A 168 -16.46 6.19 33.12
CA PHE A 168 -15.16 6.18 32.44
C PHE A 168 -14.07 5.45 33.23
N ALA A 169 -14.19 5.38 34.56
CA ALA A 169 -13.23 4.69 35.42
C ALA A 169 -13.06 3.23 34.99
N ASN A 170 -11.82 2.77 34.89
CA ASN A 170 -11.45 1.42 34.43
C ASN A 170 -11.93 1.04 33.02
N LYS A 171 -12.37 1.99 32.19
CA LYS A 171 -12.76 1.78 30.78
C LYS A 171 -11.64 2.13 29.81
N SER A 172 -11.65 1.51 28.63
CA SER A 172 -10.87 1.96 27.49
C SER A 172 -11.64 3.05 26.74
N CYS A 173 -11.14 4.28 26.75
CA CYS A 173 -11.76 5.45 26.13
C CYS A 173 -11.01 5.84 24.84
N PHE A 174 -11.76 6.17 23.81
CA PHE A 174 -11.22 6.57 22.50
C PHE A 174 -11.84 7.90 22.08
N GLU A 175 -11.03 8.93 21.93
CA GLU A 175 -11.48 10.25 21.50
C GLU A 175 -11.14 10.50 20.03
N VAL A 176 -12.18 10.77 19.24
CA VAL A 176 -12.07 11.10 17.81
C VAL A 176 -11.99 12.62 17.66
N GLY A 177 -10.94 13.14 17.02
CA GLY A 177 -10.74 14.59 16.85
C GLY A 177 -10.45 15.30 18.18
N SER A 178 -9.37 14.92 18.86
CA SER A 178 -9.11 15.32 20.25
C SER A 178 -8.56 16.75 20.40
N GLY A 179 -8.16 17.40 19.29
CA GLY A 179 -7.68 18.80 19.30
C GLY A 179 -6.53 19.04 20.28
N VAL A 180 -6.73 19.93 21.26
CA VAL A 180 -5.72 20.25 22.28
C VAL A 180 -5.53 19.17 23.37
N GLY A 181 -6.33 18.10 23.36
CA GLY A 181 -6.22 16.95 24.28
C GLY A 181 -6.95 17.08 25.62
N MET A 182 -7.84 18.08 25.76
CA MET A 182 -8.46 18.46 27.02
C MET A 182 -9.33 17.35 27.65
N VAL A 183 -10.19 16.71 26.86
CA VAL A 183 -11.07 15.63 27.34
C VAL A 183 -10.23 14.41 27.75
N GLY A 184 -9.22 14.06 26.96
CA GLY A 184 -8.20 13.07 27.30
C GLY A 184 -7.53 13.26 28.65
N ILE A 185 -7.13 14.50 28.98
CA ILE A 185 -6.54 14.84 30.28
C ILE A 185 -7.54 14.56 31.41
N CYS A 186 -8.81 14.94 31.23
CA CYS A 186 -9.86 14.67 32.21
C CYS A 186 -10.17 13.17 32.35
N LEU A 187 -10.12 12.39 31.26
CA LEU A 187 -10.29 10.93 31.29
C LEU A 187 -9.17 10.23 32.08
N ALA A 188 -7.93 10.68 31.91
CA ALA A 188 -6.81 10.19 32.71
C ALA A 188 -7.00 10.53 34.19
N HIS A 189 -7.52 11.73 34.47
CA HIS A 189 -7.77 12.19 35.83
C HIS A 189 -8.82 11.36 36.59
N VAL A 190 -9.87 10.87 35.90
CA VAL A 190 -10.89 9.99 36.49
C VAL A 190 -10.50 8.50 36.47
N LYS A 191 -9.22 8.20 36.22
CA LYS A 191 -8.64 6.84 36.18
C LYS A 191 -9.29 5.92 35.14
N ALA A 192 -9.47 6.40 33.91
CA ALA A 192 -9.71 5.52 32.77
C ALA A 192 -8.58 4.48 32.66
N LYS A 193 -8.88 3.25 32.21
CA LYS A 193 -7.86 2.20 32.07
C LYS A 193 -6.87 2.51 30.96
N LYS A 194 -7.39 3.02 29.85
CA LYS A 194 -6.64 3.36 28.64
C LYS A 194 -7.35 4.53 27.96
N VAL A 195 -6.61 5.53 27.51
CA VAL A 195 -7.11 6.68 26.77
C VAL A 195 -6.36 6.75 25.45
N ILE A 196 -7.10 6.74 24.34
CA ILE A 196 -6.55 6.91 22.99
C ILE A 196 -7.08 8.24 22.45
N LEU A 197 -6.17 9.14 22.11
CA LEU A 197 -6.45 10.46 21.55
C LEU A 197 -6.01 10.48 20.09
N THR A 198 -6.88 10.96 19.21
CA THR A 198 -6.66 10.89 17.78
C THR A 198 -6.95 12.21 17.08
N ASP A 199 -6.14 12.53 16.08
CA ASP A 199 -6.37 13.68 15.20
C ASP A 199 -5.79 13.41 13.81
N GLY A 200 -6.40 13.98 12.78
CA GLY A 200 -5.97 13.85 11.39
C GLY A 200 -4.83 14.81 11.02
N ASP A 201 -4.63 15.87 11.80
CA ASP A 201 -3.58 16.86 11.57
C ASP A 201 -2.35 16.62 12.46
N LEU A 202 -1.17 16.57 11.83
CA LEU A 202 0.09 16.29 12.52
C LEU A 202 0.52 17.44 13.45
N LEU A 203 0.20 18.70 13.12
CA LEU A 203 0.53 19.84 13.98
C LEU A 203 -0.30 19.84 15.27
N THR A 204 -1.57 19.48 15.15
CA THR A 204 -2.49 19.27 16.27
C THR A 204 -2.01 18.14 17.17
N LEU A 205 -1.56 17.02 16.58
CA LEU A 205 -0.99 15.91 17.33
C LEU A 205 0.27 16.30 18.12
N VAL A 206 1.15 17.12 17.54
CA VAL A 206 2.34 17.63 18.23
C VAL A 206 1.95 18.55 19.39
N ASN A 207 0.97 19.44 19.19
CA ASN A 207 0.49 20.34 20.25
C ASN A 207 -0.20 19.56 21.39
N MET A 208 -1.00 18.55 21.04
CA MET A 208 -1.67 17.66 21.99
C MET A 208 -0.66 16.93 22.88
N LYS A 209 0.41 16.36 22.29
CA LYS A 209 1.48 15.70 23.05
C LYS A 209 2.14 16.64 24.05
N ARG A 210 2.47 17.87 23.64
CA ARG A 210 3.00 18.91 24.54
C ARG A 210 2.03 19.26 25.68
N ASN A 211 0.73 19.27 25.42
CA ASN A 211 -0.27 19.50 26.46
C ASN A 211 -0.37 18.34 27.45
N LEU A 212 -0.19 17.09 27.01
CA LEU A 212 -0.12 15.94 27.91
C LEU A 212 1.12 16.02 28.81
N GLU A 213 2.30 16.37 28.27
CA GLU A 213 3.53 16.57 29.06
C GLU A 213 3.35 17.63 30.13
N ARG A 214 2.74 18.77 29.76
CA ARG A 214 2.45 19.88 30.68
C ARG A 214 1.49 19.49 31.80
N ASN A 215 0.68 18.46 31.60
CA ASN A 215 -0.24 17.91 32.59
C ASN A 215 0.31 16.65 33.27
N HIS A 216 1.61 16.37 33.11
CA HIS A 216 2.29 15.21 33.70
C HIS A 216 1.68 13.86 33.32
N LEU A 217 1.16 13.75 32.08
CA LEU A 217 0.63 12.50 31.54
C LEU A 217 1.62 11.87 30.56
N ASN A 218 1.97 10.61 30.82
CA ASN A 218 2.82 9.82 29.93
C ASN A 218 2.01 9.30 28.74
N TYR A 219 2.51 9.52 27.52
CA TYR A 219 1.83 9.12 26.28
C TYR A 219 2.64 8.15 25.39
N ASP A 220 3.81 7.69 25.86
CA ASP A 220 4.74 6.83 25.12
C ASP A 220 5.00 5.48 25.84
N ASP A 221 5.01 4.38 25.07
CA ASP A 221 5.04 2.99 25.58
C ASP A 221 6.42 2.58 26.16
N GLU A 222 7.51 3.22 25.72
CA GLU A 222 8.88 2.85 26.12
C GLU A 222 9.28 3.39 27.50
N LEU A 223 8.80 4.58 27.89
CA LEU A 223 9.13 5.20 29.19
C LEU A 223 8.43 4.52 30.37
N LEU A 224 7.23 3.96 30.17
CA LEU A 224 6.46 3.24 31.19
C LEU A 224 7.16 1.94 31.68
N LYS A 225 8.08 1.38 30.89
CA LYS A 225 8.83 0.18 31.29
C LYS A 225 10.00 0.47 32.23
N GLN A 226 10.44 1.72 32.36
CA GLN A 226 11.62 2.07 33.16
C GLN A 226 11.30 2.52 34.60
N THR A 227 10.10 3.01 34.90
CA THR A 227 9.83 3.69 36.19
C THR A 227 9.08 2.88 37.25
N GLY A 228 8.58 1.66 36.96
CA GLY A 228 8.06 0.76 38.00
C GLY A 228 6.88 1.29 38.84
N GLU A 229 6.23 2.38 38.44
CA GLU A 229 5.05 2.93 39.12
C GLU A 229 3.76 2.30 38.59
N ALA A 230 3.17 1.41 39.39
CA ALA A 230 2.12 0.48 38.98
C ALA A 230 0.68 1.07 38.93
N GLN A 231 0.47 2.38 38.71
CA GLN A 231 -0.90 2.95 38.82
C GLN A 231 -1.26 4.15 37.92
N SER A 232 -0.51 4.48 36.85
CA SER A 232 -0.90 5.57 35.93
C SER A 232 -1.78 5.08 34.76
N THR A 233 -2.83 5.83 34.41
CA THR A 233 -3.61 5.63 33.17
C THR A 233 -2.71 5.67 31.94
N VAL A 234 -2.85 4.70 31.04
CA VAL A 234 -2.12 4.69 29.76
C VAL A 234 -2.81 5.64 28.78
N VAL A 235 -2.16 6.73 28.41
CA VAL A 235 -2.61 7.65 27.35
C VAL A 235 -1.81 7.35 26.07
N LYS A 236 -2.44 7.40 24.89
CA LYS A 236 -1.75 7.26 23.59
C LYS A 236 -2.28 8.29 22.59
N CYS A 237 -1.38 8.94 21.86
CA CYS A 237 -1.73 9.85 20.77
C CYS A 237 -1.47 9.17 19.42
N ILE A 238 -2.48 9.09 18.57
CA ILE A 238 -2.42 8.40 17.27
C ILE A 238 -2.82 9.36 16.16
N HIS A 239 -2.04 9.39 15.07
CA HIS A 239 -2.41 10.09 13.85
C HIS A 239 -3.51 9.28 13.14
N LEU A 240 -4.70 9.87 12.97
CA LEU A 240 -5.87 9.19 12.40
C LEU A 240 -6.60 10.08 11.37
N PRO A 241 -6.13 10.11 10.11
CA PRO A 241 -6.89 10.70 9.01
C PRO A 241 -8.15 9.87 8.72
N TRP A 242 -9.33 10.46 8.87
CA TRP A 242 -10.61 9.75 8.75
C TRP A 242 -10.86 9.22 7.33
N GLU A 243 -10.29 9.88 6.31
CA GLU A 243 -10.45 9.55 4.90
C GLU A 243 -9.76 8.24 4.53
N THR A 244 -8.63 7.93 5.18
CA THR A 244 -7.76 6.80 4.82
C THR A 244 -7.68 5.71 5.89
N ALA A 245 -8.18 5.95 7.11
CA ALA A 245 -8.19 4.96 8.20
C ALA A 245 -8.87 3.64 7.77
N SER A 246 -8.26 2.48 7.98
CA SER A 246 -8.86 1.19 7.60
C SER A 246 -9.75 0.61 8.71
N GLU A 247 -10.79 -0.16 8.36
CA GLU A 247 -11.63 -0.83 9.36
C GLU A 247 -10.84 -1.85 10.19
N SER A 248 -9.88 -2.54 9.55
CA SER A 248 -9.00 -3.51 10.22
C SER A 248 -8.20 -2.86 11.34
N GLU A 249 -7.59 -1.70 11.07
CA GLU A 249 -6.81 -0.96 12.06
C GLU A 249 -7.70 -0.47 13.22
N LEU A 250 -8.87 0.09 12.89
CA LEU A 250 -9.81 0.61 13.89
C LEU A 250 -10.35 -0.49 14.82
N SER A 251 -10.56 -1.70 14.29
CA SER A 251 -11.08 -2.85 15.04
C SER A 251 -10.14 -3.35 16.15
N GLU A 252 -8.84 -3.02 16.08
CA GLU A 252 -7.85 -3.43 17.07
C GLU A 252 -7.96 -2.64 18.38
N TYR A 253 -8.42 -1.39 18.33
CA TYR A 253 -8.44 -0.50 19.49
C TYR A 253 -9.46 -0.90 20.56
N ARG A 254 -10.57 -1.53 20.15
CA ARG A 254 -11.63 -2.10 21.02
C ARG A 254 -12.04 -1.19 22.21
N PRO A 255 -12.48 0.05 21.97
CA PRO A 255 -12.92 0.90 23.06
C PRO A 255 -14.14 0.34 23.80
N ASP A 256 -14.26 0.74 25.06
CA ASP A 256 -15.50 0.62 25.83
C ASP A 256 -16.38 1.86 25.65
N VAL A 257 -15.76 3.03 25.49
CA VAL A 257 -16.43 4.32 25.30
C VAL A 257 -15.71 5.13 24.23
N ILE A 258 -16.48 5.77 23.34
CA ILE A 258 -15.97 6.68 22.32
C ILE A 258 -16.45 8.10 22.65
N LEU A 259 -15.60 9.10 22.44
CA LEU A 259 -15.93 10.52 22.65
C LEU A 259 -15.58 11.34 21.40
N GLY A 260 -16.32 12.41 21.14
CA GLY A 260 -16.02 13.37 20.07
C GLY A 260 -16.48 14.76 20.43
N ALA A 261 -15.55 15.71 20.51
CA ALA A 261 -15.81 17.11 20.81
C ALA A 261 -15.85 17.92 19.51
N ASP A 262 -17.04 18.43 19.18
CA ASP A 262 -17.27 19.31 18.04
C ASP A 262 -16.87 18.75 16.67
N VAL A 263 -16.91 17.43 16.51
CA VAL A 263 -16.52 16.71 15.28
C VAL A 263 -17.52 16.83 14.12
N ILE A 264 -18.68 17.46 14.33
CA ILE A 264 -19.76 17.64 13.34
C ILE A 264 -19.70 19.08 12.80
N TYR A 265 -18.54 19.51 12.31
CA TYR A 265 -18.30 20.89 11.87
C TYR A 265 -18.32 21.07 10.35
N ASP A 266 -17.92 20.06 9.58
CA ASP A 266 -17.84 20.10 8.13
C ASP A 266 -18.63 18.93 7.50
N PRO A 267 -19.65 19.22 6.65
CA PRO A 267 -20.37 18.20 5.89
C PRO A 267 -19.48 17.22 5.11
N SER A 268 -18.33 17.68 4.59
CA SER A 268 -17.43 16.86 3.78
C SER A 268 -16.79 15.71 4.57
N CYS A 269 -16.60 15.91 5.88
CA CYS A 269 -16.01 14.92 6.78
C CYS A 269 -17.01 13.88 7.29
N LEU A 270 -18.33 14.14 7.20
CA LEU A 270 -19.36 13.31 7.86
C LEU A 270 -19.36 11.83 7.41
N PRO A 271 -19.23 11.50 6.10
CA PRO A 271 -19.18 10.09 5.68
C PRO A 271 -17.98 9.35 6.26
N HIS A 272 -16.83 10.03 6.34
CA HIS A 272 -15.59 9.47 6.88
C HIS A 272 -15.67 9.30 8.40
N LEU A 273 -16.17 10.32 9.12
CA LEU A 273 -16.41 10.26 10.56
C LEU A 273 -17.35 9.10 10.94
N LEU A 274 -18.48 8.97 10.25
CA LEU A 274 -19.45 7.92 10.56
C LEU A 274 -18.88 6.51 10.29
N ARG A 275 -18.09 6.35 9.23
CA ARG A 275 -17.38 5.08 8.97
C ARG A 275 -16.43 4.72 10.12
N VAL A 276 -15.67 5.69 10.64
CA VAL A 276 -14.80 5.50 11.81
C VAL A 276 -15.61 5.11 13.05
N LEU A 277 -16.70 5.83 13.34
CA LEU A 277 -17.56 5.54 14.48
C LEU A 277 -18.21 4.15 14.39
N VAL A 278 -18.71 3.75 13.22
CA VAL A 278 -19.27 2.42 12.98
C VAL A 278 -18.24 1.33 13.23
N ALA A 279 -17.02 1.49 12.71
CA ALA A 279 -15.94 0.52 12.90
C ALA A 279 -15.56 0.36 14.38
N LEU A 280 -15.50 1.46 15.13
CA LEU A 280 -15.17 1.44 16.57
C LEU A 280 -16.32 0.91 17.44
N LEU A 281 -17.59 1.15 17.06
CA LEU A 281 -18.77 0.65 17.77
C LEU A 281 -19.01 -0.84 17.54
N ARG A 282 -18.58 -1.39 16.40
CA ARG A 282 -18.73 -2.82 16.06
C ARG A 282 -17.66 -3.67 16.75
N ARG A 283 -18.04 -4.44 17.78
CA ARG A 283 -17.16 -5.47 18.37
C ARG A 283 -17.14 -6.73 17.51
N GLN A 284 -16.00 -7.07 16.92
CA GLN A 284 -15.79 -8.40 16.35
C GLN A 284 -15.53 -9.46 17.46
N PRO A 285 -16.07 -10.69 17.34
CA PRO A 285 -15.78 -11.78 18.28
C PRO A 285 -14.30 -12.18 18.24
N LYS A 286 -13.77 -12.60 19.40
CA LYS A 286 -12.37 -13.03 19.58
C LYS A 286 -12.00 -14.14 18.59
N ARG A 287 -10.93 -13.96 17.82
CA ARG A 287 -10.10 -15.08 17.34
C ARG A 287 -9.32 -15.61 18.54
N ASP A 288 -9.92 -16.51 19.32
CA ASP A 288 -9.13 -17.26 20.30
C ASP A 288 -8.30 -18.32 19.56
N LYS A 289 -6.98 -18.26 19.72
CA LYS A 289 -6.11 -19.41 19.44
C LYS A 289 -6.59 -20.55 20.32
N VAL A 290 -6.97 -21.66 19.70
CA VAL A 290 -7.34 -22.92 20.36
C VAL A 290 -6.22 -23.30 21.33
N SER A 291 -6.48 -23.13 22.62
CA SER A 291 -5.85 -23.92 23.67
C SER A 291 -6.99 -24.71 24.31
N LEU A 292 -6.93 -26.02 24.12
CA LEU A 292 -7.76 -26.97 24.85
C LEU A 292 -7.31 -26.90 26.31
N GLU A 293 -8.18 -26.47 27.22
CA GLU A 293 -8.44 -27.14 28.51
C GLU A 293 -9.53 -26.44 29.34
N THR A 294 -10.46 -27.29 29.82
CA THR A 294 -11.35 -27.18 31.00
C THR A 294 -12.31 -25.99 31.15
N GLY A 295 -13.61 -26.29 30.97
CA GLY A 295 -14.62 -26.29 32.03
C GLY A 295 -15.01 -24.97 32.71
N ASP A 296 -16.25 -24.55 32.45
CA ASP A 296 -17.13 -23.71 33.25
C ASP A 296 -16.57 -22.39 33.85
N THR A 297 -17.05 -21.27 33.32
CA THR A 297 -17.55 -20.16 34.14
C THR A 297 -18.47 -19.23 33.32
N ALA A 298 -19.57 -18.83 33.95
CA ALA A 298 -20.68 -18.09 33.39
C ALA A 298 -20.29 -16.78 32.68
N GLN A 299 -20.84 -16.56 31.48
CA GLN A 299 -20.79 -15.29 30.76
C GLN A 299 -21.56 -14.20 31.53
N GLN A 300 -20.86 -13.36 32.29
CA GLN A 300 -21.39 -12.04 32.66
C GLN A 300 -21.41 -11.15 31.41
N GLY A 301 -22.61 -10.77 30.96
CA GLY A 301 -22.82 -9.90 29.81
C GLY A 301 -22.18 -8.52 30.02
N ARG A 302 -21.17 -8.18 29.19
CA ARG A 302 -20.59 -6.83 29.15
C ARG A 302 -21.52 -5.85 28.42
N SER A 303 -21.63 -4.63 28.95
CA SER A 303 -22.39 -3.51 28.36
C SER A 303 -21.94 -3.18 26.92
N PRO A 304 -22.86 -2.68 26.07
CA PRO A 304 -22.55 -2.27 24.69
C PRO A 304 -21.56 -1.11 24.65
N VAL A 305 -20.80 -1.01 23.54
CA VAL A 305 -19.94 0.16 23.28
C VAL A 305 -20.83 1.33 22.90
N VAL A 306 -20.52 2.50 23.43
CA VAL A 306 -21.29 3.73 23.21
C VAL A 306 -20.38 4.86 22.76
N ALA A 307 -20.89 5.77 21.92
CA ALA A 307 -20.20 7.00 21.56
C ALA A 307 -20.97 8.23 22.05
N TYR A 308 -20.29 9.12 22.77
CA TYR A 308 -20.80 10.41 23.22
C TYR A 308 -20.23 11.51 22.33
N ILE A 309 -21.08 12.18 21.57
CA ILE A 309 -20.70 13.30 20.70
C ILE A 309 -21.35 14.57 21.21
N ALA A 310 -20.54 15.59 21.52
CA ALA A 310 -21.02 16.92 21.88
C ALA A 310 -20.63 17.91 20.78
N SER A 311 -21.57 18.74 20.33
CA SER A 311 -21.28 19.75 19.31
C SER A 311 -22.12 21.01 19.49
N VAL A 312 -21.54 22.15 19.10
CA VAL A 312 -22.26 23.41 18.99
C VAL A 312 -22.88 23.46 17.59
N ILE A 313 -24.22 23.45 17.52
CA ILE A 313 -24.92 23.54 16.24
C ILE A 313 -24.77 24.96 15.69
N ARG A 314 -23.79 25.15 14.80
CA ARG A 314 -23.57 26.43 14.09
C ARG A 314 -24.40 26.54 12.82
N ASN A 315 -24.65 25.40 12.18
CA ASN A 315 -25.45 25.26 10.97
C ASN A 315 -26.40 24.07 11.14
N ALA A 316 -27.71 24.32 11.05
CA ALA A 316 -28.73 23.30 11.18
C ALA A 316 -28.68 22.28 10.03
N ASP A 317 -28.28 22.70 8.81
CA ASP A 317 -28.20 21.82 7.64
C ASP A 317 -27.08 20.78 7.80
N THR A 318 -25.93 21.18 8.35
CA THR A 318 -24.82 20.26 8.66
C THR A 318 -25.24 19.20 9.68
N PHE A 319 -26.00 19.60 10.70
CA PHE A 319 -26.52 18.67 11.70
C PHE A 319 -27.60 17.75 11.12
N ASN A 320 -28.51 18.27 10.28
CA ASN A 320 -29.52 17.46 9.60
C ASN A 320 -28.89 16.47 8.60
N ALA A 321 -27.82 16.85 7.90
CA ALA A 321 -27.05 15.96 7.06
C ALA A 321 -26.42 14.82 7.87
N PHE A 322 -25.88 15.13 9.05
CA PHE A 322 -25.39 14.13 9.99
C PHE A 322 -26.50 13.17 10.44
N LEU A 323 -27.66 13.67 10.85
CA LEU A 323 -28.80 12.82 11.24
C LEU A 323 -29.26 11.90 10.09
N THR A 324 -29.31 12.43 8.86
CA THR A 324 -29.69 11.66 7.67
C THR A 324 -28.70 10.53 7.39
N LEU A 325 -27.40 10.80 7.49
CA LEU A 325 -26.37 9.78 7.30
C LEU A 325 -26.35 8.75 8.44
N VAL A 326 -26.63 9.16 9.68
CA VAL A 326 -26.78 8.24 10.81
C VAL A 326 -27.93 7.25 10.58
N ASP A 327 -29.05 7.69 10.02
CA ASP A 327 -30.19 6.80 9.72
C ASP A 327 -29.88 5.79 8.60
N GLN A 328 -29.09 6.21 7.60
CA GLN A 328 -28.59 5.34 6.53
C GLN A 328 -27.55 4.32 7.01
N MET A 329 -26.92 4.57 8.15
CA MET A 329 -25.94 3.68 8.77
C MET A 329 -26.63 2.84 9.86
N ASP A 330 -26.06 1.67 10.19
CA ASP A 330 -26.58 0.80 11.26
C ASP A 330 -26.32 1.39 12.67
N LEU A 331 -26.70 2.64 12.92
CA LEU A 331 -26.53 3.35 14.18
C LEU A 331 -27.89 3.80 14.72
N SER A 332 -28.09 3.69 16.03
CA SER A 332 -29.17 4.33 16.76
C SER A 332 -28.62 5.57 17.46
N ILE A 333 -29.34 6.68 17.34
CA ILE A 333 -29.01 7.96 17.97
C ILE A 333 -30.03 8.29 19.05
N THR A 334 -29.57 8.82 20.17
CA THR A 334 -30.40 9.32 21.27
C THR A 334 -29.89 10.67 21.72
N ASP A 335 -30.76 11.67 21.77
CA ASP A 335 -30.41 12.96 22.37
C ASP A 335 -30.36 12.80 23.90
N VAL A 336 -29.19 13.07 24.47
CA VAL A 336 -28.90 12.92 25.90
C VAL A 336 -28.55 14.27 26.55
N THR A 337 -28.82 15.38 25.86
CA THR A 337 -28.45 16.75 26.25
C THR A 337 -29.00 17.12 27.63
N THR A 338 -30.25 16.75 27.93
CA THR A 338 -30.91 17.07 29.20
C THR A 338 -30.54 16.08 30.30
N GLU A 339 -30.34 14.80 29.96
CA GLU A 339 -30.06 13.71 30.90
C GLU A 339 -28.63 13.76 31.43
N LEU A 340 -27.67 14.23 30.63
CA LEU A 340 -26.23 14.25 30.95
C LEU A 340 -25.70 15.67 31.23
N SER A 341 -26.60 16.63 31.49
CA SER A 341 -26.23 18.02 31.73
C SER A 341 -25.42 18.18 33.04
N PRO A 342 -24.18 18.70 32.99
CA PRO A 342 -23.41 18.98 34.19
C PRO A 342 -24.07 20.03 35.09
N GLN A 343 -23.80 19.96 36.40
CA GLN A 343 -24.48 20.81 37.39
C GLN A 343 -24.27 22.32 37.17
N PHE A 344 -23.15 22.75 36.60
CA PHE A 344 -22.81 24.17 36.50
C PHE A 344 -23.21 24.84 35.17
N ARG A 345 -23.88 24.14 34.23
CA ARG A 345 -24.44 24.64 32.95
C ARG A 345 -23.71 25.86 32.37
N LEU A 346 -22.40 25.74 32.15
CA LEU A 346 -21.59 26.85 31.65
C LEU A 346 -21.90 27.19 30.18
N LEU A 347 -22.53 26.28 29.43
CA LEU A 347 -22.84 26.42 27.99
C LEU A 347 -24.26 25.90 27.68
N PRO A 348 -25.29 26.76 27.63
CA PRO A 348 -26.70 26.33 27.51
C PRO A 348 -27.12 25.89 26.09
N TYR A 349 -26.25 26.03 25.09
CA TYR A 349 -26.53 25.80 23.66
C TYR A 349 -25.87 24.53 23.09
N MET A 350 -25.37 23.63 23.96
CA MET A 350 -24.69 22.41 23.54
C MET A 350 -25.68 21.28 23.27
N HIS A 351 -25.57 20.60 22.13
CA HIS A 351 -26.28 19.34 21.88
C HIS A 351 -25.35 18.14 22.10
N SER A 352 -25.83 17.13 22.82
CA SER A 352 -25.12 15.89 23.10
C SER A 352 -25.93 14.69 22.64
N VAL A 353 -25.33 13.86 21.79
CA VAL A 353 -25.96 12.66 21.25
C VAL A 353 -25.18 11.41 21.64
N LEU A 354 -25.93 10.35 21.93
CA LEU A 354 -25.44 9.00 22.22
C LEU A 354 -25.67 8.12 20.98
N LEU A 355 -24.61 7.51 20.47
CA LEU A 355 -24.69 6.56 19.35
C LEU A 355 -24.39 5.13 19.82
N ILE A 356 -25.20 4.18 19.34
CA ILE A 356 -25.02 2.73 19.56
C ILE A 356 -25.20 2.03 18.22
N ALA A 357 -24.42 0.98 17.94
CA ALA A 357 -24.63 0.16 16.75
C ALA A 357 -25.96 -0.61 16.83
N LYS A 358 -26.81 -0.47 15.79
CA LYS A 358 -27.97 -1.34 15.57
C LYS A 358 -27.44 -2.78 15.42
N ARG A 359 -28.00 -3.74 16.15
CA ARG A 359 -27.77 -5.16 15.85
C ARG A 359 -28.41 -5.45 14.50
N SER A 360 -27.59 -5.49 13.45
CA SER A 360 -28.06 -5.76 12.09
C SER A 360 -28.69 -7.15 12.02
N SER A 361 -29.98 -7.17 11.70
CA SER A 361 -30.72 -8.32 11.19
C SER A 361 -30.82 -8.27 9.66
N LEU A 362 -29.94 -7.53 8.98
CA LEU A 362 -29.94 -7.45 7.52
C LEU A 362 -29.23 -8.69 6.95
N MET A 363 -29.94 -9.36 6.05
CA MET A 363 -29.43 -10.49 5.29
C MET A 363 -28.27 -10.05 4.39
N GLU A 364 -27.14 -10.76 4.44
CA GLU A 364 -25.97 -10.49 3.59
C GLU A 364 -26.00 -11.33 2.30
N VAL A 365 -25.78 -10.71 1.14
CA VAL A 365 -25.78 -11.42 -0.15
C VAL A 365 -24.36 -11.81 -0.56
N ILE A 366 -24.19 -13.04 -1.05
CA ILE A 366 -22.95 -13.59 -1.60
C ILE A 366 -23.16 -13.89 -3.08
N HIS A 367 -22.40 -13.25 -3.96
CA HIS A 367 -22.46 -13.42 -5.41
C HIS A 367 -21.34 -14.33 -5.90
N ALA A 368 -21.73 -15.44 -6.52
CA ALA A 368 -20.81 -16.38 -7.17
C ALA A 368 -20.85 -16.19 -8.69
N TRP A 369 -19.84 -15.56 -9.26
CA TRP A 369 -19.74 -15.34 -10.71
C TRP A 369 -18.96 -16.45 -11.39
N SER A 370 -19.50 -17.03 -12.46
CA SER A 370 -18.84 -18.14 -13.17
C SER A 370 -19.16 -18.18 -14.67
N ALA A 371 -18.31 -18.83 -15.44
CA ALA A 371 -18.64 -19.26 -16.79
C ALA A 371 -19.50 -20.54 -16.73
N PRO A 372 -20.32 -20.86 -17.76
CA PRO A 372 -21.03 -22.14 -17.81
C PRO A 372 -20.08 -23.34 -17.66
N ARG A 373 -20.58 -24.43 -17.07
CA ARG A 373 -19.82 -25.68 -16.85
C ARG A 373 -18.56 -25.50 -15.98
N SER A 374 -18.50 -24.47 -15.14
CA SER A 374 -17.37 -24.23 -14.21
C SER A 374 -17.52 -24.88 -12.84
N LEU A 375 -18.48 -25.81 -12.65
CA LEU A 375 -18.89 -26.37 -11.35
C LEU A 375 -19.66 -25.40 -10.43
N SER A 376 -20.20 -24.30 -10.97
CA SER A 376 -20.97 -23.33 -10.18
C SER A 376 -22.23 -23.93 -9.54
N THR A 377 -22.94 -24.84 -10.23
CA THR A 377 -24.09 -25.54 -9.62
C THR A 377 -23.66 -26.49 -8.51
N THR A 378 -22.52 -27.17 -8.65
CA THR A 378 -21.94 -27.99 -7.56
C THR A 378 -21.63 -27.13 -6.34
N LEU A 379 -21.09 -25.93 -6.55
CA LEU A 379 -20.83 -24.97 -5.49
C LEU A 379 -22.13 -24.44 -4.86
N MET A 380 -23.18 -24.20 -5.65
CA MET A 380 -24.50 -23.84 -5.12
C MET A 380 -25.05 -24.92 -4.18
N TYR A 381 -24.97 -26.20 -4.56
CA TYR A 381 -25.39 -27.32 -3.70
C TYR A 381 -24.58 -27.38 -2.41
N SER A 382 -23.27 -27.13 -2.48
CA SER A 382 -22.38 -27.03 -1.33
C SER A 382 -22.81 -25.90 -0.37
N PHE A 383 -23.10 -24.71 -0.88
CA PHE A 383 -23.59 -23.61 -0.04
C PHE A 383 -25.00 -23.91 0.51
N ALA A 384 -25.89 -24.56 -0.25
CA ALA A 384 -27.23 -24.94 0.22
C ALA A 384 -27.23 -25.88 1.44
N GLN A 385 -26.11 -26.54 1.75
CA GLN A 385 -25.97 -27.38 2.96
C GLN A 385 -25.72 -26.58 4.25
N ARG A 386 -25.54 -25.27 4.16
CA ARG A 386 -25.36 -24.44 5.35
C ARG A 386 -26.70 -24.12 5.99
N ASP A 387 -26.75 -24.14 7.31
CA ASP A 387 -27.96 -23.84 8.06
C ASP A 387 -28.33 -22.34 8.09
N ASP A 388 -27.37 -21.47 7.75
CA ASP A 388 -27.45 -20.02 7.85
C ASP A 388 -27.65 -19.30 6.51
N ILE A 389 -27.83 -20.04 5.40
CA ILE A 389 -27.94 -19.50 4.05
C ILE A 389 -29.20 -19.96 3.32
N GLU A 390 -29.69 -19.12 2.42
CA GLU A 390 -30.62 -19.49 1.35
C GLU A 390 -29.96 -19.28 -0.02
N VAL A 391 -30.33 -20.04 -1.04
CA VAL A 391 -29.66 -19.99 -2.35
C VAL A 391 -30.61 -19.59 -3.48
N LEU A 392 -30.12 -18.82 -4.45
CA LEU A 392 -30.80 -18.46 -5.68
C LEU A 392 -30.00 -18.96 -6.89
N ASP A 393 -30.65 -19.75 -7.74
CA ASP A 393 -30.07 -20.26 -8.98
C ASP A 393 -30.32 -19.29 -10.15
N GLU A 394 -29.26 -18.65 -10.65
CA GLU A 394 -29.24 -17.72 -11.81
C GLU A 394 -30.41 -16.72 -11.85
N PRO A 395 -30.57 -15.86 -10.82
CA PRO A 395 -31.73 -14.96 -10.71
C PRO A 395 -31.83 -13.96 -11.89
N LEU A 396 -30.71 -13.66 -12.57
CA LEU A 396 -30.65 -12.75 -13.72
C LEU A 396 -31.04 -13.40 -15.06
N TYR A 397 -31.29 -14.71 -15.10
CA TYR A 397 -31.41 -15.42 -16.38
C TYR A 397 -32.65 -14.99 -17.19
N ALA A 398 -33.78 -14.72 -16.53
CA ALA A 398 -34.99 -14.23 -17.17
C ALA A 398 -34.78 -12.85 -17.82
N ALA A 399 -34.11 -11.94 -17.11
CA ALA A 399 -33.75 -10.62 -17.63
C ALA A 399 -32.82 -10.73 -18.85
N PHE A 400 -31.84 -11.63 -18.79
CA PHE A 400 -30.96 -11.95 -19.92
C PHE A 400 -31.74 -12.44 -21.15
N LEU A 401 -32.63 -13.43 -21.00
CA LEU A 401 -33.41 -13.96 -22.13
C LEU A 401 -34.40 -12.94 -22.71
N ARG A 402 -34.96 -12.07 -21.86
CA ARG A 402 -35.84 -10.98 -22.31
C ARG A 402 -35.08 -9.96 -23.14
N ALA A 403 -33.92 -9.50 -22.65
CA ALA A 403 -33.17 -8.45 -23.31
C ALA A 403 -32.44 -8.91 -24.58
N THR A 404 -31.91 -10.14 -24.58
CA THR A 404 -31.11 -10.66 -25.71
C THR A 404 -31.94 -11.37 -26.76
N GLY A 405 -33.14 -11.85 -26.41
CA GLY A 405 -33.94 -12.70 -27.29
C GLY A 405 -33.31 -14.08 -27.54
N ALA A 406 -32.32 -14.50 -26.75
CA ALA A 406 -31.64 -15.78 -26.95
C ALA A 406 -32.63 -16.96 -26.90
N ASP A 407 -32.57 -17.82 -27.92
CA ASP A 407 -33.49 -18.95 -28.04
C ASP A 407 -33.09 -20.10 -27.10
N ARG A 408 -34.05 -20.63 -26.34
CA ARG A 408 -33.90 -21.76 -25.43
C ARG A 408 -35.20 -22.58 -25.40
N PRO A 409 -35.14 -23.92 -25.30
CA PRO A 409 -36.34 -24.76 -25.28
C PRO A 409 -37.35 -24.42 -24.17
N TYR A 410 -36.87 -23.84 -23.06
CA TYR A 410 -37.65 -23.47 -21.88
C TYR A 410 -37.82 -21.94 -21.72
N ARG A 411 -37.54 -21.15 -22.78
CA ARG A 411 -37.52 -19.68 -22.72
C ARG A 411 -38.86 -19.10 -22.26
N ASP A 412 -39.95 -19.49 -22.91
CA ASP A 412 -41.26 -18.89 -22.65
C ASP A 412 -41.82 -19.30 -21.29
N GLU A 413 -41.57 -20.55 -20.87
CA GLU A 413 -41.89 -21.02 -19.52
C GLU A 413 -41.11 -20.20 -18.47
N LEU A 414 -39.83 -19.97 -18.68
CA LEU A 414 -38.98 -19.20 -17.78
C LEU A 414 -39.46 -17.74 -17.66
N LEU A 415 -39.72 -17.07 -18.78
CA LEU A 415 -40.23 -15.69 -18.79
C LEU A 415 -41.62 -15.55 -18.16
N SER A 416 -42.43 -16.61 -18.19
CA SER A 416 -43.75 -16.61 -17.55
C SER A 416 -43.71 -16.80 -16.03
N LYS A 417 -42.66 -17.44 -15.50
CA LYS A 417 -42.55 -17.85 -14.09
C LYS A 417 -41.53 -17.05 -13.27
N MET A 418 -40.61 -16.34 -13.91
CA MET A 418 -39.57 -15.56 -13.24
C MET A 418 -39.67 -14.08 -13.58
N GLU A 419 -39.34 -13.22 -12.61
CA GLU A 419 -39.20 -11.79 -12.84
C GLU A 419 -38.09 -11.54 -13.86
N SER A 420 -38.41 -10.78 -14.91
CA SER A 420 -37.52 -10.50 -16.04
C SER A 420 -37.04 -9.05 -16.05
N ASP A 421 -37.59 -8.19 -15.18
CA ASP A 421 -37.11 -6.84 -14.98
C ASP A 421 -35.85 -6.82 -14.11
N GLY A 422 -34.70 -6.51 -14.74
CA GLY A 422 -33.41 -6.50 -14.08
C GLY A 422 -33.35 -5.61 -12.84
N GLU A 423 -34.10 -4.50 -12.81
CA GLU A 423 -34.15 -3.63 -11.63
C GLU A 423 -34.87 -4.31 -10.46
N LYS A 424 -36.04 -4.89 -10.73
CA LYS A 424 -36.81 -5.65 -9.74
C LYS A 424 -36.09 -6.92 -9.30
N VAL A 425 -35.42 -7.63 -10.20
CA VAL A 425 -34.61 -8.80 -9.84
C VAL A 425 -33.54 -8.41 -8.83
N VAL A 426 -32.82 -7.31 -9.04
CA VAL A 426 -31.79 -6.89 -8.09
C VAL A 426 -32.41 -6.42 -6.77
N LYS A 427 -33.43 -5.56 -6.80
CA LYS A 427 -34.01 -4.98 -5.58
C LYS A 427 -34.86 -5.98 -4.78
N ASP A 428 -35.75 -6.71 -5.44
CA ASP A 428 -36.79 -7.50 -4.81
C ASP A 428 -36.41 -8.98 -4.67
N ASN A 429 -35.60 -9.54 -5.59
CA ASN A 429 -35.20 -10.95 -5.52
C ASN A 429 -33.83 -11.12 -4.87
N ILE A 430 -32.81 -10.38 -5.32
CA ILE A 430 -31.44 -10.51 -4.80
C ILE A 430 -31.34 -9.85 -3.41
N TYR A 431 -31.78 -8.60 -3.28
CA TYR A 431 -31.72 -7.84 -2.03
C TYR A 431 -33.05 -7.76 -1.25
N GLY A 432 -34.09 -8.43 -1.72
CA GLY A 432 -35.37 -8.49 -1.00
C GLY A 432 -35.26 -9.26 0.32
N PRO A 433 -36.33 -9.26 1.14
CA PRO A 433 -36.32 -9.90 2.45
C PRO A 433 -35.99 -11.40 2.35
N GLY A 434 -35.17 -11.91 3.26
CA GLY A 434 -34.78 -13.32 3.35
C GLY A 434 -35.09 -13.94 4.71
N LYS A 435 -35.08 -15.27 4.79
CA LYS A 435 -35.35 -16.02 6.04
C LYS A 435 -34.07 -16.42 6.77
N LYS A 436 -32.93 -16.34 6.07
CA LYS A 436 -31.61 -16.76 6.54
C LYS A 436 -30.67 -15.56 6.66
N LYS A 437 -29.55 -15.76 7.35
CA LYS A 437 -28.55 -14.70 7.57
C LYS A 437 -27.86 -14.31 6.26
N TYR A 438 -27.57 -15.31 5.43
CA TYR A 438 -26.91 -15.12 4.15
C TYR A 438 -27.85 -15.52 3.00
N ARG A 439 -27.63 -14.92 1.81
CA ARG A 439 -28.22 -15.37 0.55
C ARG A 439 -27.14 -15.56 -0.49
N PHE A 440 -27.01 -16.78 -1.03
CA PHE A 440 -26.06 -17.09 -2.10
C PHE A 440 -26.72 -16.99 -3.46
N CYS A 441 -26.19 -16.15 -4.33
CA CYS A 441 -26.66 -15.99 -5.70
C CYS A 441 -25.65 -16.62 -6.67
N LYS A 442 -26.02 -17.73 -7.29
CA LYS A 442 -25.25 -18.32 -8.40
C LYS A 442 -25.50 -17.49 -9.67
N HIS A 443 -24.46 -16.91 -10.24
CA HIS A 443 -24.54 -16.16 -11.49
C HIS A 443 -23.70 -16.79 -12.60
N ILE A 444 -24.23 -16.75 -13.82
CA ILE A 444 -23.43 -16.96 -15.03
C ILE A 444 -23.05 -15.58 -15.57
N SER A 445 -21.76 -15.32 -15.74
CA SER A 445 -21.19 -14.00 -16.05
C SER A 445 -21.88 -13.28 -17.22
N LYS A 446 -22.19 -13.98 -18.30
CA LYS A 446 -22.87 -13.41 -19.48
C LYS A 446 -24.28 -12.87 -19.22
N GLN A 447 -24.91 -13.28 -18.11
CA GLN A 447 -26.22 -12.77 -17.71
C GLN A 447 -26.15 -11.36 -17.11
N ARG A 448 -24.95 -10.86 -16.81
CA ARG A 448 -24.75 -9.46 -16.42
C ARG A 448 -24.86 -8.55 -17.64
N LEU A 449 -26.08 -8.07 -17.88
CA LEU A 449 -26.34 -7.07 -18.91
C LEU A 449 -25.85 -5.68 -18.50
N VAL A 450 -25.53 -4.85 -19.49
CA VAL A 450 -25.31 -3.41 -19.29
C VAL A 450 -26.64 -2.76 -18.89
N GLY A 451 -26.60 -1.88 -17.88
CA GLY A 451 -27.78 -1.17 -17.37
C GLY A 451 -28.50 -1.85 -16.20
N LEU A 452 -27.97 -2.95 -15.65
CA LEU A 452 -28.42 -3.45 -14.35
C LEU A 452 -28.06 -2.47 -13.22
N PRO A 453 -28.85 -2.42 -12.12
CA PRO A 453 -28.59 -1.51 -11.01
C PRO A 453 -27.17 -1.67 -10.43
N SER A 454 -26.54 -0.54 -10.10
CA SER A 454 -25.18 -0.49 -9.56
C SER A 454 -25.02 -1.24 -8.23
N GLU A 455 -26.11 -1.43 -7.49
CA GLU A 455 -26.23 -2.21 -6.27
C GLU A 455 -25.82 -3.67 -6.47
N LEU A 456 -25.93 -4.20 -7.70
CA LEU A 456 -25.54 -5.57 -8.00
C LEU A 456 -24.04 -5.83 -7.80
N LEU A 457 -23.18 -4.83 -7.99
CA LEU A 457 -21.72 -4.94 -7.77
C LEU A 457 -21.22 -4.15 -6.56
N SER A 458 -21.95 -3.12 -6.13
CA SER A 458 -21.54 -2.26 -5.00
C SER A 458 -21.98 -2.80 -3.64
N LYS A 459 -22.90 -3.77 -3.59
CA LYS A 459 -23.36 -4.41 -2.36
C LYS A 459 -23.08 -5.91 -2.40
N GLY A 460 -23.06 -6.52 -1.21
CA GLY A 460 -22.81 -7.96 -1.06
C GLY A 460 -21.33 -8.33 -1.18
N LYS A 461 -21.05 -9.61 -0.97
CA LYS A 461 -19.71 -10.21 -1.06
C LYS A 461 -19.60 -10.93 -2.40
N HIS A 462 -18.55 -10.68 -3.17
CA HIS A 462 -18.37 -11.26 -4.51
C HIS A 462 -17.20 -12.24 -4.53
N PHE A 463 -17.33 -13.33 -5.27
CA PHE A 463 -16.19 -14.15 -5.70
C PHE A 463 -16.38 -14.67 -7.11
N ILE A 464 -15.27 -15.08 -7.73
CA ILE A 464 -15.24 -15.61 -9.10
C ILE A 464 -14.78 -17.06 -9.08
N LEU A 465 -15.57 -17.94 -9.71
CA LEU A 465 -15.22 -19.33 -9.97
C LEU A 465 -14.79 -19.48 -11.43
N ILE A 466 -13.51 -19.78 -11.64
CA ILE A 466 -12.94 -20.05 -12.96
C ILE A 466 -12.77 -21.55 -13.19
N ARG A 467 -12.77 -21.96 -14.45
CA ARG A 467 -12.39 -23.30 -14.87
C ARG A 467 -11.60 -23.23 -16.16
N ASN A 468 -10.59 -24.08 -16.30
CA ASN A 468 -9.77 -24.10 -17.50
C ASN A 468 -10.64 -24.39 -18.75
N PRO A 469 -10.58 -23.56 -19.82
CA PRO A 469 -11.34 -23.77 -21.05
C PRO A 469 -11.13 -25.15 -21.69
N LEU A 470 -9.97 -25.79 -21.49
CA LEU A 470 -9.72 -27.18 -21.90
C LEU A 470 -10.77 -28.17 -21.35
N ASN A 471 -11.30 -27.89 -20.16
CA ASN A 471 -12.32 -28.70 -19.48
C ASN A 471 -13.74 -28.21 -19.75
N ILE A 472 -13.93 -26.93 -20.11
CA ILE A 472 -15.24 -26.33 -20.42
C ILE A 472 -15.71 -26.74 -21.82
N LEU A 473 -14.88 -26.52 -22.85
CA LEU A 473 -15.28 -26.63 -24.26
C LEU A 473 -15.87 -28.00 -24.62
N PRO A 474 -15.19 -29.15 -24.33
CA PRO A 474 -15.73 -30.46 -24.69
C PRO A 474 -16.96 -30.84 -23.87
N SER A 475 -17.18 -30.18 -22.72
CA SER A 475 -18.33 -30.43 -21.87
C SER A 475 -19.54 -29.60 -22.23
N PHE A 476 -19.35 -28.38 -22.73
CA PHE A 476 -20.44 -27.46 -23.07
C PHE A 476 -21.09 -27.83 -24.40
N GLU A 477 -20.30 -28.24 -25.39
CA GLU A 477 -20.78 -28.68 -26.73
C GLU A 477 -21.86 -29.77 -26.66
N LYS A 478 -21.83 -30.62 -25.62
CA LYS A 478 -22.81 -31.71 -25.44
C LYS A 478 -24.24 -31.23 -25.17
N ILE A 479 -24.40 -29.97 -24.78
CA ILE A 479 -25.66 -29.41 -24.28
C ILE A 479 -26.05 -28.17 -25.09
N HIS A 480 -25.08 -27.39 -25.57
CA HIS A 480 -25.34 -26.17 -26.34
C HIS A 480 -24.23 -25.89 -27.37
N PRO A 481 -24.53 -25.29 -28.53
CA PRO A 481 -23.50 -24.86 -29.48
C PRO A 481 -22.49 -23.92 -28.84
N LEU A 482 -21.23 -24.08 -29.23
CA LEU A 482 -20.11 -23.29 -28.71
C LEU A 482 -20.03 -21.94 -29.43
N SER A 483 -19.88 -20.86 -28.67
CA SER A 483 -19.42 -19.57 -29.15
C SER A 483 -18.65 -18.86 -28.03
N PHE A 484 -17.81 -17.88 -28.38
CA PHE A 484 -17.06 -17.10 -27.41
C PHE A 484 -18.00 -16.38 -26.41
N LEU A 485 -19.08 -15.77 -26.92
CA LEU A 485 -20.10 -15.11 -26.12
C LEU A 485 -20.85 -16.07 -25.19
N GLU A 486 -21.15 -17.29 -25.64
CA GLU A 486 -21.86 -18.28 -24.83
C GLU A 486 -21.04 -18.74 -23.61
N LEU A 487 -19.70 -18.68 -23.67
CA LEU A 487 -18.79 -19.08 -22.60
C LEU A 487 -18.65 -18.04 -21.49
N GLY A 488 -18.89 -16.76 -21.77
CA GLY A 488 -18.92 -15.72 -20.73
C GLY A 488 -17.55 -15.38 -20.08
N LEU A 489 -16.43 -15.80 -20.66
CA LEU A 489 -15.09 -15.58 -20.08
C LEU A 489 -14.65 -14.12 -20.17
N GLY A 490 -15.03 -13.41 -21.23
CA GLY A 490 -14.79 -11.96 -21.36
C GLY A 490 -15.52 -11.18 -20.26
N GLU A 491 -16.77 -11.54 -20.00
CA GLU A 491 -17.61 -10.93 -18.98
C GLU A 491 -17.08 -11.21 -17.57
N LEU A 492 -16.47 -12.38 -17.32
CA LEU A 492 -15.78 -12.63 -16.06
C LEU A 492 -14.59 -11.68 -15.84
N VAL A 493 -13.78 -11.44 -16.86
CA VAL A 493 -12.66 -10.49 -16.78
C VAL A 493 -13.18 -9.07 -16.56
N SER A 494 -14.27 -8.69 -17.24
CA SER A 494 -14.93 -7.40 -17.02
C SER A 494 -15.44 -7.24 -15.59
N ILE A 495 -16.14 -8.24 -15.04
CA ILE A 495 -16.62 -8.22 -13.64
C ILE A 495 -15.46 -8.09 -12.66
N TYR A 496 -14.37 -8.84 -12.87
CA TYR A 496 -13.17 -8.74 -12.05
C TYR A 496 -12.58 -7.32 -12.09
N SER A 497 -12.47 -6.73 -13.28
CA SER A 497 -11.95 -5.38 -13.46
C SER A 497 -12.81 -4.34 -12.76
N ASP A 498 -14.14 -4.40 -12.92
CA ASP A 498 -15.09 -3.47 -12.31
C ASP A 498 -14.99 -3.54 -10.77
N LEU A 499 -14.98 -4.74 -10.18
CA LEU A 499 -14.85 -4.92 -8.73
C LEU A 499 -13.50 -4.43 -8.19
N CYS A 500 -12.41 -4.63 -8.95
CA CYS A 500 -11.09 -4.09 -8.58
C CYS A 500 -11.07 -2.56 -8.59
N GLN A 501 -11.70 -1.90 -9.58
CA GLN A 501 -11.81 -0.44 -9.65
C GLN A 501 -12.61 0.14 -8.47
N MET A 502 -13.59 -0.61 -7.96
CA MET A 502 -14.36 -0.27 -6.77
C MET A 502 -13.60 -0.50 -5.46
N GLY A 503 -12.31 -0.89 -5.52
CA GLY A 503 -11.45 -1.08 -4.36
C GLY A 503 -11.60 -2.44 -3.67
N THR A 504 -12.39 -3.36 -4.24
CA THR A 504 -12.64 -4.68 -3.63
C THR A 504 -12.29 -5.81 -4.63
N PRO A 505 -11.02 -6.22 -4.74
CA PRO A 505 -10.64 -7.35 -5.58
C PRO A 505 -11.33 -8.63 -5.09
N PRO A 506 -12.18 -9.27 -5.91
CA PRO A 506 -12.92 -10.44 -5.46
C PRO A 506 -11.99 -11.66 -5.34
N PRO A 507 -12.20 -12.54 -4.35
CA PRO A 507 -11.53 -13.84 -4.31
C PRO A 507 -11.80 -14.62 -5.60
N ILE A 508 -10.76 -15.25 -6.13
CA ILE A 508 -10.87 -16.14 -7.30
C ILE A 508 -10.51 -17.55 -6.88
N ILE A 509 -11.40 -18.51 -7.16
CA ILE A 509 -11.18 -19.93 -6.95
C ILE A 509 -11.17 -20.68 -8.29
N ASP A 510 -10.27 -21.64 -8.42
CA ASP A 510 -10.20 -22.52 -9.59
C ASP A 510 -10.95 -23.84 -9.35
N ALA A 511 -11.79 -24.22 -10.31
CA ALA A 511 -12.59 -25.44 -10.23
C ALA A 511 -11.75 -26.72 -10.09
N ASP A 512 -10.56 -26.80 -10.71
CA ASP A 512 -9.70 -27.97 -10.58
C ASP A 512 -9.05 -28.05 -9.19
N GLU A 513 -8.85 -26.91 -8.50
CA GLU A 513 -8.41 -26.86 -7.10
C GLU A 513 -9.54 -27.29 -6.16
N LEU A 514 -10.75 -26.75 -6.39
CA LEU A 514 -11.94 -27.12 -5.65
C LEU A 514 -12.24 -28.63 -5.74
N GLN A 515 -11.99 -29.27 -6.89
CA GLN A 515 -12.16 -30.73 -7.01
C GLN A 515 -11.06 -31.54 -6.32
N ARG A 516 -9.83 -31.01 -6.26
CA ARG A 516 -8.66 -31.72 -5.73
C ARG A 516 -8.64 -31.72 -4.21
N ASP A 517 -8.91 -30.56 -3.61
CA ASP A 517 -9.03 -30.37 -2.17
C ASP A 517 -10.20 -29.43 -1.87
N PRO A 518 -11.44 -29.97 -1.84
CA PRO A 518 -12.64 -29.16 -1.63
C PRO A 518 -12.64 -28.49 -0.26
N GLU A 519 -12.14 -29.15 0.78
CA GLU A 519 -12.13 -28.61 2.13
C GLU A 519 -11.18 -27.41 2.25
N ALA A 520 -9.93 -27.54 1.79
CA ALA A 520 -8.99 -26.43 1.83
C ALA A 520 -9.48 -25.24 1.00
N THR A 521 -10.01 -25.51 -0.20
CA THR A 521 -10.52 -24.45 -1.10
C THR A 521 -11.72 -23.73 -0.50
N LEU A 522 -12.69 -24.46 0.07
CA LEU A 522 -13.87 -23.86 0.70
C LEU A 522 -13.54 -23.15 2.01
N ARG A 523 -12.59 -23.65 2.82
CA ARG A 523 -12.11 -22.93 3.99
C ARG A 523 -11.44 -21.62 3.62
N GLY A 524 -10.59 -21.62 2.58
CA GLY A 524 -9.97 -20.42 2.03
C GLY A 524 -11.01 -19.42 1.54
N LEU A 525 -11.98 -19.88 0.73
CA LEU A 525 -13.08 -19.05 0.25
C LEU A 525 -13.93 -18.48 1.39
N CYS A 526 -14.32 -19.30 2.37
CA CYS A 526 -15.09 -18.83 3.52
C CYS A 526 -14.33 -17.77 4.32
N ASN A 527 -13.02 -17.95 4.50
CA ASN A 527 -12.18 -16.96 5.17
C ASN A 527 -12.08 -15.65 4.35
N ASP A 528 -11.89 -15.75 3.03
CA ASP A 528 -11.86 -14.60 2.13
C ASP A 528 -13.21 -13.86 2.07
N LEU A 529 -14.33 -14.57 2.21
CA LEU A 529 -15.68 -14.01 2.32
C LEU A 529 -16.06 -13.62 3.76
N GLU A 530 -15.21 -13.88 4.74
CA GLU A 530 -15.47 -13.62 6.17
C GLU A 530 -16.74 -14.32 6.72
N ILE A 531 -17.03 -15.53 6.26
CA ILE A 531 -18.11 -16.39 6.77
C ILE A 531 -17.53 -17.64 7.44
N PRO A 532 -18.21 -18.24 8.44
CA PRO A 532 -17.73 -19.46 9.06
C PRO A 532 -17.82 -20.63 8.09
N PHE A 533 -16.76 -21.43 7.95
CA PHE A 533 -16.81 -22.69 7.22
C PHE A 533 -17.68 -23.71 7.95
N GLN A 534 -18.55 -24.42 7.23
CA GLN A 534 -19.35 -25.53 7.77
C GLN A 534 -18.99 -26.83 7.03
N ALA A 535 -18.70 -27.90 7.77
CA ALA A 535 -18.33 -29.18 7.17
C ALA A 535 -19.46 -29.82 6.32
N SER A 536 -20.71 -29.44 6.58
CA SER A 536 -21.88 -29.82 5.77
C SER A 536 -21.72 -29.41 4.31
N MET A 537 -20.95 -28.36 4.01
CA MET A 537 -20.69 -27.89 2.64
C MET A 537 -20.02 -28.95 1.74
N LEU A 538 -19.41 -30.00 2.31
CA LEU A 538 -18.65 -30.99 1.55
C LEU A 538 -19.50 -32.12 0.96
N LYS A 539 -20.73 -32.32 1.47
CA LYS A 539 -21.59 -33.46 1.09
C LYS A 539 -23.06 -33.09 1.06
N TRP A 540 -23.80 -33.67 0.13
CA TRP A 540 -25.25 -33.48 -0.02
C TRP A 540 -25.93 -34.79 -0.45
N GLU A 541 -27.25 -34.85 -0.37
CA GLU A 541 -28.04 -35.98 -0.86
C GLU A 541 -28.16 -35.95 -2.39
N ALA A 542 -28.17 -37.13 -3.00
CA ALA A 542 -28.33 -37.25 -4.45
C ALA A 542 -29.80 -36.99 -4.85
N GLY A 543 -30.03 -35.97 -5.66
CA GLY A 543 -31.35 -35.62 -6.18
C GLY A 543 -31.44 -34.14 -6.54
N PRO A 544 -32.60 -33.67 -7.06
CA PRO A 544 -32.89 -32.25 -7.19
C PRO A 544 -33.19 -31.62 -5.82
N ILE A 545 -32.92 -30.31 -5.69
CA ILE A 545 -33.30 -29.50 -4.52
C ILE A 545 -34.37 -28.46 -4.91
N PRO A 546 -35.17 -27.94 -3.96
CA PRO A 546 -36.23 -26.96 -4.25
C PRO A 546 -35.73 -25.68 -4.96
N GLU A 547 -34.45 -25.34 -4.78
CA GLU A 547 -33.82 -24.13 -5.34
C GLU A 547 -33.28 -24.32 -6.76
N ASP A 548 -33.38 -25.52 -7.33
CA ASP A 548 -33.01 -25.78 -8.73
C ASP A 548 -33.85 -24.90 -9.68
N GLY A 549 -33.17 -24.19 -10.58
CA GLY A 549 -33.85 -23.42 -11.63
C GLY A 549 -34.65 -24.29 -12.59
N LEU A 550 -35.61 -23.70 -13.31
CA LEU A 550 -36.48 -24.40 -14.27
C LEU A 550 -35.70 -25.18 -15.34
N TRP A 551 -34.47 -24.78 -15.64
CA TRP A 551 -33.58 -25.43 -16.61
C TRP A 551 -32.85 -26.67 -16.06
N ALA A 552 -33.00 -27.03 -14.78
CA ALA A 552 -32.24 -28.11 -14.13
C ALA A 552 -32.33 -29.46 -14.85
N SER A 553 -33.49 -29.81 -15.42
CA SER A 553 -33.68 -31.07 -16.15
C SER A 553 -32.79 -31.20 -17.40
N TRP A 554 -32.37 -30.07 -17.99
CA TRP A 554 -31.45 -30.02 -19.13
C TRP A 554 -29.98 -30.02 -18.71
N TRP A 555 -29.64 -29.36 -17.60
CA TRP A 555 -28.24 -29.07 -17.25
C TRP A 555 -27.67 -29.92 -16.09
N TYR A 556 -28.50 -30.38 -15.14
CA TYR A 556 -28.03 -30.86 -13.83
C TYR A 556 -28.03 -32.38 -13.65
N LYS A 557 -28.34 -33.15 -14.70
CA LYS A 557 -28.41 -34.63 -14.66
C LYS A 557 -27.19 -35.32 -14.04
N THR A 558 -25.97 -34.77 -14.22
CA THR A 558 -24.76 -35.32 -13.59
C THR A 558 -24.66 -34.95 -12.11
N LEU A 559 -25.07 -33.73 -11.74
CA LEU A 559 -25.05 -33.24 -10.36
C LEU A 559 -26.06 -33.98 -9.48
N HIS A 560 -27.26 -34.25 -9.98
CA HIS A 560 -28.30 -35.00 -9.27
C HIS A 560 -27.88 -36.43 -8.89
N LYS A 561 -26.79 -36.95 -9.46
CA LYS A 561 -26.20 -38.25 -9.11
C LYS A 561 -25.02 -38.15 -8.13
N SER A 562 -24.59 -36.94 -7.80
CA SER A 562 -23.44 -36.69 -6.94
C SER A 562 -23.87 -36.50 -5.48
N THR A 563 -22.95 -36.75 -4.56
CA THR A 563 -23.14 -36.55 -3.11
C THR A 563 -22.05 -35.64 -2.50
N GLY A 564 -21.28 -34.97 -3.36
CA GLY A 564 -20.11 -34.17 -2.99
C GLY A 564 -19.25 -33.81 -4.21
N PHE A 565 -18.09 -33.22 -3.97
CA PHE A 565 -17.13 -32.87 -5.02
C PHE A 565 -16.41 -34.11 -5.55
N ALA A 566 -16.53 -34.38 -6.85
CA ALA A 566 -15.81 -35.47 -7.50
C ALA A 566 -14.34 -35.10 -7.70
N SER A 567 -13.43 -36.03 -7.36
CA SER A 567 -11.99 -35.88 -7.62
C SER A 567 -11.71 -35.64 -9.11
N PRO A 568 -10.71 -34.82 -9.44
CA PRO A 568 -10.33 -34.61 -10.83
C PRO A 568 -9.83 -35.92 -11.44
N ARG A 569 -10.01 -36.07 -12.76
CA ARG A 569 -9.48 -37.22 -13.48
C ARG A 569 -7.95 -37.17 -13.44
N LYS A 570 -7.31 -38.32 -13.22
CA LYS A 570 -5.84 -38.44 -13.23
C LYS A 570 -5.22 -38.01 -14.56
N TYR A 571 -5.89 -38.33 -15.67
CA TYR A 571 -5.45 -37.96 -17.02
C TYR A 571 -6.59 -37.24 -17.77
N PRO A 572 -6.27 -36.20 -18.56
CA PRO A 572 -7.25 -35.51 -19.40
C PRO A 572 -7.70 -36.38 -20.57
N HIS A 573 -8.84 -36.04 -21.17
CA HIS A 573 -9.23 -36.59 -22.47
C HIS A 573 -8.48 -35.88 -23.59
N THR A 574 -8.38 -36.53 -24.74
CA THR A 574 -7.90 -35.88 -25.97
C THR A 574 -8.76 -34.65 -26.26
N PHE A 575 -8.12 -33.49 -26.37
CA PHE A 575 -8.80 -32.25 -26.69
C PHE A 575 -9.22 -32.25 -28.18
N PRO A 576 -10.49 -31.98 -28.52
CA PRO A 576 -10.92 -31.94 -29.92
C PRO A 576 -10.29 -30.75 -30.67
N LEU A 577 -9.49 -31.02 -31.71
CA LEU A 577 -8.80 -29.97 -32.48
C LEU A 577 -9.75 -28.92 -33.09
N ARG A 578 -11.00 -29.30 -33.39
CA ARG A 578 -12.02 -28.36 -33.87
C ARG A 578 -12.35 -27.22 -32.90
N HIS A 579 -11.98 -27.34 -31.62
CA HIS A 579 -12.19 -26.31 -30.60
C HIS A 579 -10.95 -25.44 -30.37
N TYR A 580 -9.86 -25.66 -31.12
CA TYR A 580 -8.58 -25.00 -30.87
C TYR A 580 -8.68 -23.46 -31.02
N ASP A 581 -9.30 -22.96 -32.08
CA ASP A 581 -9.44 -21.51 -32.31
C ASP A 581 -10.23 -20.82 -31.19
N LEU A 582 -11.24 -21.51 -30.65
CA LEU A 582 -12.02 -21.00 -29.52
C LEU A 582 -11.24 -21.10 -28.20
N LEU A 583 -10.46 -22.17 -28.02
CA LEU A 583 -9.53 -22.31 -26.89
C LEU A 583 -8.50 -21.18 -26.89
N GLU A 584 -7.92 -20.85 -28.05
CA GLU A 584 -6.93 -19.79 -28.20
C GLU A 584 -7.49 -18.42 -27.79
N GLN A 585 -8.76 -18.14 -28.10
CA GLN A 585 -9.45 -16.92 -27.63
C GLN A 585 -9.73 -16.94 -26.12
N CYS A 586 -10.09 -18.10 -25.56
CA CYS A 586 -10.54 -18.23 -24.17
C CYS A 586 -9.40 -18.33 -23.15
N LEU A 587 -8.31 -18.99 -23.53
CA LEU A 587 -7.22 -19.35 -22.61
C LEU A 587 -6.48 -18.13 -22.03
N PRO A 588 -6.22 -17.04 -22.79
CA PRO A 588 -5.66 -15.80 -22.24
C PRO A 588 -6.53 -15.20 -21.13
N LEU A 589 -7.86 -15.17 -21.31
CA LEU A 589 -8.81 -14.62 -20.33
C LEU A 589 -8.84 -15.44 -19.03
N TYR A 590 -8.85 -16.77 -19.16
CA TYR A 590 -8.69 -17.65 -18.01
C TYR A 590 -7.35 -17.43 -17.31
N ASN A 591 -6.24 -17.31 -18.04
CA ASN A 591 -4.92 -17.11 -17.46
C ASN A 591 -4.77 -15.75 -16.76
N ILE A 592 -5.45 -14.70 -17.23
CA ILE A 592 -5.53 -13.40 -16.53
C ILE A 592 -6.13 -13.61 -15.14
N LEU A 593 -7.31 -14.23 -15.05
CA LEU A 593 -7.98 -14.48 -13.77
C LEU A 593 -7.21 -15.46 -12.88
N ARG A 594 -6.68 -16.54 -13.45
CA ARG A 594 -5.93 -17.57 -12.71
C ARG A 594 -4.72 -17.03 -11.97
N ARG A 595 -4.11 -15.94 -12.45
CA ARG A 595 -2.97 -15.30 -11.76
C ARG A 595 -3.34 -14.82 -10.36
N HIS A 596 -4.59 -14.38 -10.18
CA HIS A 596 -5.12 -13.83 -8.94
C HIS A 596 -5.70 -14.88 -7.97
N VAL A 597 -5.67 -16.17 -8.34
CA VAL A 597 -6.02 -17.26 -7.43
C VAL A 597 -4.99 -17.33 -6.29
N LYS A 598 -5.44 -17.12 -5.04
CA LYS A 598 -4.56 -17.08 -3.86
C LYS A 598 -4.04 -18.46 -3.46
N HIS A 599 -4.88 -19.48 -3.55
CA HIS A 599 -4.61 -20.82 -3.02
C HIS A 599 -4.25 -21.84 -4.11
N LYS A 600 -3.06 -21.69 -4.72
CA LYS A 600 -2.63 -22.61 -5.77
C LYS A 600 -2.13 -23.93 -5.20
N SER A 601 -2.90 -25.00 -5.38
CA SER A 601 -2.43 -26.37 -5.16
C SER A 601 -1.52 -26.79 -6.33
N SER A 602 -0.30 -26.28 -6.35
CA SER A 602 0.75 -26.73 -7.27
C SER A 602 1.34 -28.06 -6.79
N LEU A 603 1.63 -29.01 -7.70
CA LEU A 603 2.50 -30.17 -7.43
C LEU A 603 3.91 -29.75 -6.94
N LEU A 604 4.26 -28.49 -7.17
CA LEU A 604 5.47 -27.79 -6.75
C LEU A 604 5.08 -26.58 -5.88
N THR A 605 4.26 -26.76 -4.85
CA THR A 605 4.09 -25.70 -3.84
C THR A 605 5.41 -25.59 -3.10
N SER A 606 6.30 -24.74 -3.62
CA SER A 606 7.48 -24.33 -2.87
C SER A 606 6.98 -23.70 -1.58
N THR A 607 7.37 -24.26 -0.45
CA THR A 607 7.08 -23.72 0.88
C THR A 607 7.87 -22.44 1.17
N LEU A 608 8.75 -22.04 0.25
CA LEU A 608 9.56 -20.83 0.38
C LEU A 608 8.72 -19.59 0.03
N PRO A 609 8.79 -18.52 0.83
CA PRO A 609 8.18 -17.25 0.48
C PRO A 609 8.79 -16.71 -0.84
N PRO A 610 8.07 -15.83 -1.57
CA PRO A 610 8.63 -15.14 -2.73
C PRO A 610 9.93 -14.43 -2.30
N PRO A 611 11.06 -14.66 -2.97
CA PRO A 611 12.31 -14.01 -2.60
C PRO A 611 12.23 -12.50 -2.85
N SER A 612 12.87 -11.72 -1.99
CA SER A 612 13.05 -10.28 -2.22
C SER A 612 13.96 -10.05 -3.42
N LEU A 613 13.64 -9.05 -4.24
CA LEU A 613 14.54 -8.62 -5.30
C LEU A 613 15.74 -7.88 -4.70
N PRO A 614 16.96 -8.05 -5.26
CA PRO A 614 18.14 -7.27 -4.83
C PRO A 614 17.95 -5.76 -4.96
N VAL A 615 17.19 -5.33 -5.97
CA VAL A 615 16.81 -3.92 -6.22
C VAL A 615 15.29 -3.87 -6.36
N PRO A 616 14.55 -3.30 -5.40
CA PRO A 616 13.08 -3.31 -5.38
C PRO A 616 12.42 -2.69 -6.61
N GLU A 617 13.05 -1.67 -7.21
CA GLU A 617 12.58 -0.94 -8.40
C GLU A 617 12.41 -1.87 -9.62
N ASN A 618 13.15 -2.98 -9.65
CA ASN A 618 13.06 -3.97 -10.73
C ASN A 618 11.77 -4.83 -10.67
N ALA A 619 10.89 -4.64 -9.67
CA ALA A 619 9.62 -5.37 -9.56
C ALA A 619 8.63 -5.04 -10.69
N LYS A 620 8.67 -3.82 -11.21
CA LYS A 620 7.77 -3.32 -12.26
C LYS A 620 8.54 -2.76 -13.45
N LEU A 621 9.40 -3.59 -14.05
CA LEU A 621 10.11 -3.23 -15.28
C LEU A 621 9.45 -3.83 -16.53
N PHE A 622 9.75 -3.21 -17.67
CA PHE A 622 9.45 -3.70 -19.00
C PHE A 622 10.71 -4.26 -19.68
N ALA A 623 10.58 -5.34 -20.43
CA ALA A 623 11.64 -5.93 -21.23
C ALA A 623 11.20 -6.01 -22.70
N TRP A 624 12.14 -5.91 -23.62
CA TRP A 624 11.89 -6.20 -25.04
C TRP A 624 12.06 -7.68 -25.30
N VAL A 625 11.09 -8.33 -25.95
CA VAL A 625 11.18 -9.73 -26.38
C VAL A 625 10.59 -9.87 -27.78
N GLY A 626 11.41 -10.31 -28.74
CA GLY A 626 11.03 -10.38 -30.15
C GLY A 626 10.90 -8.98 -30.75
N ASP A 627 9.68 -8.51 -30.86
CA ASP A 627 9.25 -7.24 -31.46
C ASP A 627 8.40 -6.37 -30.50
N GLU A 628 8.21 -6.82 -29.25
CA GLU A 628 7.32 -6.18 -28.29
C GLU A 628 8.03 -5.78 -26.99
N ILE A 629 7.55 -4.69 -26.38
CA ILE A 629 7.85 -4.33 -24.99
C ILE A 629 6.79 -4.95 -24.10
N VAL A 630 7.21 -5.81 -23.17
CA VAL A 630 6.31 -6.57 -22.29
C VAL A 630 6.69 -6.40 -20.82
N PRO A 631 5.73 -6.42 -19.87
CA PRO A 631 6.04 -6.41 -18.45
C PRO A 631 6.90 -7.62 -18.04
N ARG A 632 7.70 -7.49 -16.97
CA ARG A 632 8.59 -8.54 -16.42
C ARG A 632 7.97 -9.94 -16.39
N GLU A 633 6.73 -10.06 -15.93
CA GLU A 633 6.02 -11.34 -15.79
C GLU A 633 5.58 -11.98 -17.12
N MET A 634 5.54 -11.19 -18.20
CA MET A 634 5.24 -11.62 -19.56
C MET A 634 6.49 -11.87 -20.40
N ALA A 635 7.66 -11.38 -19.98
CA ALA A 635 8.92 -11.53 -20.69
C ALA A 635 9.36 -13.01 -20.78
N LYS A 636 8.92 -13.69 -21.83
CA LYS A 636 9.09 -15.14 -22.04
C LYS A 636 9.43 -15.43 -23.48
N VAL A 637 10.30 -16.41 -23.70
CA VAL A 637 10.51 -17.01 -25.03
C VAL A 637 9.70 -18.29 -25.18
N SER A 638 9.42 -18.66 -26.42
CA SER A 638 8.78 -19.93 -26.75
C SER A 638 9.62 -21.11 -26.25
N VAL A 639 8.99 -22.17 -25.74
CA VAL A 639 9.68 -23.45 -25.45
C VAL A 639 10.30 -24.07 -26.71
N PHE A 640 9.82 -23.67 -27.88
CA PHE A 640 10.39 -24.06 -29.17
C PHE A 640 11.54 -23.15 -29.62
N ASP A 641 11.93 -22.14 -28.85
CA ASP A 641 13.10 -21.32 -29.17
C ASP A 641 14.41 -22.13 -29.06
N SER A 642 15.33 -21.86 -29.98
CA SER A 642 16.66 -22.46 -30.03
C SER A 642 17.43 -22.33 -28.70
N VAL A 643 17.27 -21.22 -27.98
CA VAL A 643 17.95 -21.02 -26.69
C VAL A 643 17.46 -22.01 -25.64
N VAL A 644 16.16 -22.36 -25.65
CA VAL A 644 15.57 -23.30 -24.69
C VAL A 644 15.93 -24.73 -25.03
N GLN A 645 15.94 -25.08 -26.32
CA GLN A 645 16.23 -26.45 -26.76
C GLN A 645 17.71 -26.83 -26.68
N GLY A 646 18.63 -25.87 -26.81
CA GLY A 646 20.06 -26.18 -26.88
C GLY A 646 21.03 -25.03 -26.63
N GLY A 647 20.58 -23.89 -26.06
CA GLY A 647 21.46 -22.76 -25.76
C GLY A 647 22.00 -22.00 -26.98
N ASP A 648 21.36 -22.15 -28.14
CA ASP A 648 21.75 -21.58 -29.42
C ASP A 648 21.38 -20.07 -29.52
N SER A 649 22.19 -19.24 -28.85
CA SER A 649 22.08 -17.79 -28.80
C SER A 649 23.42 -17.10 -28.49
N VAL A 650 23.50 -15.83 -28.89
CA VAL A 650 24.59 -14.90 -28.53
C VAL A 650 24.07 -13.80 -27.62
N TRP A 651 24.94 -13.17 -26.84
CA TRP A 651 24.53 -12.09 -25.95
C TRP A 651 25.60 -11.01 -25.77
N GLU A 652 25.24 -9.89 -25.17
CA GLU A 652 26.12 -8.80 -24.77
C GLU A 652 25.68 -8.23 -23.42
N GLY A 653 26.66 -7.72 -22.66
CA GLY A 653 26.43 -6.97 -21.43
C GLY A 653 26.74 -5.50 -21.68
N LEU A 654 25.72 -4.64 -21.68
CA LEU A 654 25.87 -3.20 -21.87
C LEU A 654 25.70 -2.48 -20.55
N ARG A 655 26.27 -1.28 -20.44
CA ARG A 655 26.14 -0.44 -19.26
C ARG A 655 25.87 1.00 -19.61
N ILE A 656 25.01 1.61 -18.80
CA ILE A 656 24.59 2.99 -18.96
C ILE A 656 25.26 3.82 -17.89
N TYR A 657 25.91 4.90 -18.32
CA TYR A 657 26.47 5.93 -17.46
C TYR A 657 25.99 7.29 -17.94
N LYS A 658 25.41 8.10 -17.04
CA LYS A 658 25.04 9.51 -17.31
C LYS A 658 24.35 9.74 -18.67
N GLY A 659 23.35 8.93 -18.97
CA GLY A 659 22.53 9.02 -20.18
C GLY A 659 23.19 8.46 -21.45
N LYS A 660 24.30 7.74 -21.34
CA LYS A 660 25.04 7.16 -22.48
C LYS A 660 25.22 5.66 -22.30
N VAL A 661 25.11 4.92 -23.40
CA VAL A 661 25.48 3.50 -23.45
C VAL A 661 26.98 3.40 -23.78
N PHE A 662 27.78 2.96 -22.82
CA PHE A 662 29.24 2.92 -22.97
C PHE A 662 29.65 1.81 -23.95
N LYS A 663 30.53 2.15 -24.89
CA LYS A 663 31.10 1.23 -25.90
C LYS A 663 30.05 0.45 -26.71
N LEU A 664 28.89 1.05 -26.97
CA LEU A 664 27.75 0.39 -27.64
C LEU A 664 28.14 -0.18 -29.00
N GLU A 665 28.86 0.59 -29.83
CA GLU A 665 29.17 0.17 -31.20
C GLU A 665 30.11 -1.05 -31.20
N GLU A 666 31.09 -1.08 -30.30
CA GLU A 666 32.01 -2.20 -30.11
C GLU A 666 31.29 -3.46 -29.58
N HIS A 667 30.33 -3.28 -28.66
CA HIS A 667 29.49 -4.38 -28.19
C HIS A 667 28.65 -4.96 -29.33
N LEU A 668 28.07 -4.11 -30.18
CA LEU A 668 27.30 -4.57 -31.33
C LEU A 668 28.19 -5.27 -32.37
N ASP A 669 29.41 -4.77 -32.64
CA ASP A 669 30.37 -5.46 -33.51
C ASP A 669 30.58 -6.91 -33.06
N ARG A 670 30.86 -7.12 -31.76
CA ARG A 670 31.08 -8.46 -31.20
C ARG A 670 29.82 -9.33 -31.21
N LEU A 671 28.64 -8.75 -31.01
CA LEU A 671 27.36 -9.46 -31.14
C LEU A 671 27.19 -9.99 -32.57
N PHE A 672 27.44 -9.15 -33.58
CA PHE A 672 27.35 -9.51 -35.00
C PHE A 672 28.41 -10.55 -35.39
N ASP A 673 29.65 -10.41 -34.93
CA ASP A 673 30.71 -11.39 -35.17
C ASP A 673 30.38 -12.74 -34.55
N SER A 674 29.85 -12.75 -33.33
CA SER A 674 29.41 -13.98 -32.66
C SER A 674 28.23 -14.63 -33.40
N ALA A 675 27.24 -13.84 -33.82
CA ALA A 675 26.10 -14.34 -34.60
C ALA A 675 26.55 -14.92 -35.95
N LYS A 676 27.50 -14.25 -36.61
CA LYS A 676 28.10 -14.71 -37.87
C LYS A 676 28.90 -16.01 -37.68
N ALA A 677 29.68 -16.13 -36.61
CA ALA A 677 30.41 -17.36 -36.28
C ALA A 677 29.47 -18.55 -36.06
N LEU A 678 28.29 -18.30 -35.48
CA LEU A 678 27.22 -19.30 -35.35
C LEU A 678 26.33 -19.44 -36.59
N ALA A 679 26.67 -18.77 -37.71
CA ALA A 679 25.91 -18.79 -38.96
C ALA A 679 24.42 -18.42 -38.80
N PHE A 680 24.13 -17.38 -38.01
CA PHE A 680 22.77 -16.84 -37.91
C PHE A 680 22.36 -16.21 -39.25
N ASN A 681 21.11 -16.40 -39.63
CA ASN A 681 20.49 -15.76 -40.79
C ASN A 681 19.39 -14.81 -40.30
N ASN A 682 19.06 -13.79 -41.11
CA ASN A 682 18.03 -12.79 -40.77
C ASN A 682 18.27 -12.15 -39.39
N VAL A 683 19.52 -11.79 -39.13
CA VAL A 683 19.90 -11.03 -37.93
C VAL A 683 19.34 -9.61 -38.08
N PRO A 684 18.67 -9.04 -37.06
CA PRO A 684 18.22 -7.65 -37.08
C PRO A 684 19.38 -6.69 -37.37
N THR A 685 19.10 -5.62 -38.09
CA THR A 685 20.09 -4.58 -38.41
C THR A 685 20.56 -3.88 -37.14
N ARG A 686 21.73 -3.26 -37.23
CA ARG A 686 22.31 -2.48 -36.12
C ARG A 686 21.34 -1.44 -35.58
N GLU A 687 20.64 -0.73 -36.47
CA GLU A 687 19.71 0.33 -36.07
C GLU A 687 18.44 -0.24 -35.40
N GLU A 688 17.92 -1.38 -35.85
CA GLU A 688 16.80 -2.05 -35.18
C GLU A 688 17.16 -2.50 -33.75
N ILE A 689 18.38 -3.01 -33.55
CA ILE A 689 18.86 -3.39 -32.21
C ILE A 689 19.01 -2.14 -31.32
N LYS A 690 19.57 -1.05 -31.84
CA LYS A 690 19.72 0.22 -31.11
C LYS A 690 18.36 0.81 -30.73
N GLU A 691 17.40 0.80 -31.64
CA GLU A 691 16.04 1.26 -31.39
C GLU A 691 15.38 0.45 -30.25
N ALA A 692 15.49 -0.88 -30.28
CA ALA A 692 14.99 -1.74 -29.21
C ALA A 692 15.64 -1.43 -27.85
N ILE A 693 16.96 -1.20 -27.83
CA ILE A 693 17.71 -0.80 -26.63
C ILE A 693 17.18 0.53 -26.09
N PHE A 694 17.11 1.57 -26.92
CA PHE A 694 16.71 2.90 -26.50
C PHE A 694 15.26 2.97 -26.05
N ARG A 695 14.33 2.37 -26.81
CA ARG A 695 12.92 2.31 -26.39
C ARG A 695 12.75 1.60 -25.05
N THR A 696 13.50 0.51 -24.81
CA THR A 696 13.47 -0.20 -23.51
C THR A 696 13.97 0.68 -22.38
N LEU A 697 15.09 1.38 -22.56
CA LEU A 697 15.65 2.28 -21.54
C LEU A 697 14.72 3.45 -21.24
N ILE A 698 14.21 4.12 -22.29
CA ILE A 698 13.32 5.28 -22.17
C ILE A 698 12.01 4.87 -21.47
N THR A 699 11.42 3.73 -21.85
CA THR A 699 10.17 3.23 -21.23
C THR A 699 10.33 2.96 -19.74
N ASN A 700 11.52 2.52 -19.31
CA ASN A 700 11.82 2.26 -17.90
C ASN A 700 12.42 3.46 -17.15
N GLY A 701 12.66 4.61 -17.81
CA GLY A 701 13.33 5.76 -17.21
C GLY A 701 14.79 5.49 -16.79
N MET A 702 15.47 4.55 -17.46
CA MET A 702 16.80 4.06 -17.09
C MET A 702 17.90 4.84 -17.82
N PHE A 703 18.39 5.91 -17.20
CA PHE A 703 19.43 6.78 -17.78
C PHE A 703 20.78 6.70 -17.05
N ASP A 704 20.90 5.91 -15.98
CA ASP A 704 22.16 5.69 -15.27
C ASP A 704 22.10 4.36 -14.50
N ASN A 705 23.22 3.90 -13.91
CA ASN A 705 23.27 2.73 -13.00
C ASN A 705 22.47 1.51 -13.50
N THR A 706 22.49 1.29 -14.81
CA THR A 706 21.69 0.27 -15.48
C THR A 706 22.60 -0.67 -16.24
N HIS A 707 22.29 -1.96 -16.17
CA HIS A 707 22.91 -2.99 -16.98
C HIS A 707 21.87 -3.60 -17.92
N ILE A 708 22.24 -3.77 -19.19
CA ILE A 708 21.43 -4.49 -20.17
C ILE A 708 22.08 -5.84 -20.43
N ARG A 709 21.32 -6.92 -20.22
CA ARG A 709 21.59 -8.21 -20.85
C ARG A 709 20.88 -8.24 -22.20
N LEU A 710 21.64 -7.94 -23.25
CA LEU A 710 21.19 -8.00 -24.64
C LEU A 710 21.38 -9.44 -25.12
N SER A 711 20.36 -10.12 -25.63
CA SER A 711 20.50 -11.49 -26.15
C SER A 711 19.82 -11.61 -27.50
N LEU A 712 20.44 -12.35 -28.41
CA LEU A 712 19.89 -12.67 -29.71
C LEU A 712 19.91 -14.19 -29.88
N THR A 713 18.72 -14.79 -29.91
CA THR A 713 18.55 -16.22 -30.19
C THR A 713 18.40 -16.44 -31.69
N ARG A 714 18.73 -17.64 -32.18
CA ARG A 714 18.39 -18.04 -33.56
C ARG A 714 16.86 -18.12 -33.78
N GLY A 715 16.08 -18.03 -32.70
CA GLY A 715 14.64 -17.89 -32.69
C GLY A 715 13.88 -19.20 -32.54
N LYS A 716 12.56 -19.09 -32.68
CA LYS A 716 11.61 -20.21 -32.65
C LYS A 716 11.89 -21.22 -33.76
N LYS A 717 11.82 -22.51 -33.43
CA LYS A 717 11.85 -23.61 -34.40
C LYS A 717 10.43 -24.04 -34.80
N VAL A 718 10.28 -24.50 -36.05
CA VAL A 718 9.03 -25.13 -36.54
C VAL A 718 8.75 -26.50 -35.90
N THR A 719 9.79 -27.17 -35.43
CA THR A 719 9.71 -28.44 -34.70
C THR A 719 10.92 -28.59 -33.78
N SER A 720 10.82 -29.48 -32.79
CA SER A 720 11.93 -29.80 -31.91
C SER A 720 13.05 -30.52 -32.66
N GLY A 721 14.31 -30.11 -32.46
CA GLY A 721 15.46 -30.77 -33.07
C GLY A 721 16.73 -29.94 -33.10
N MET A 722 17.88 -30.61 -33.27
CA MET A 722 19.20 -29.97 -33.21
C MET A 722 19.51 -29.10 -34.44
N SER A 723 18.92 -29.39 -35.61
CA SER A 723 19.25 -28.67 -36.84
C SER A 723 18.82 -27.19 -36.77
N PRO A 724 19.70 -26.23 -37.13
CA PRO A 724 19.34 -24.82 -37.24
C PRO A 724 18.40 -24.55 -38.44
N ALA A 725 18.24 -25.50 -39.38
CA ALA A 725 17.31 -25.36 -40.51
C ALA A 725 15.82 -25.32 -40.09
N PHE A 726 15.52 -25.66 -38.83
CA PHE A 726 14.17 -25.53 -38.27
C PHE A 726 13.84 -24.11 -37.79
N ASN A 727 14.83 -23.22 -37.67
CA ASN A 727 14.65 -21.82 -37.28
C ASN A 727 14.16 -20.99 -38.48
N ARG A 728 12.86 -21.08 -38.76
CA ARG A 728 12.23 -20.42 -39.92
C ARG A 728 11.45 -19.15 -39.59
N TYR A 729 11.35 -18.80 -38.30
CA TYR A 729 10.60 -17.62 -37.83
C TYR A 729 11.47 -16.36 -37.67
N GLY A 730 12.78 -16.44 -37.96
CA GLY A 730 13.73 -15.34 -37.71
C GLY A 730 14.30 -15.35 -36.29
N CYS A 731 15.27 -14.48 -36.04
CA CYS A 731 15.91 -14.35 -34.72
C CYS A 731 14.97 -13.73 -33.68
N THR A 732 15.19 -14.02 -32.40
CA THR A 732 14.47 -13.36 -31.29
C THR A 732 15.43 -12.48 -30.50
N LEU A 733 15.22 -11.17 -30.57
CA LEU A 733 15.96 -10.18 -29.81
C LEU A 733 15.37 -10.03 -28.40
N ILE A 734 16.22 -9.96 -27.40
CA ILE A 734 15.84 -9.78 -26.00
C ILE A 734 16.67 -8.62 -25.42
N VAL A 735 15.99 -7.59 -24.93
CA VAL A 735 16.62 -6.48 -24.20
C VAL A 735 16.12 -6.53 -22.76
N LEU A 736 16.96 -7.02 -21.85
CA LEU A 736 16.68 -7.05 -20.42
C LEU A 736 17.52 -5.98 -19.71
N ALA A 737 16.93 -4.81 -19.49
CA ALA A 737 17.51 -3.73 -18.71
C ALA A 737 17.09 -3.83 -17.24
N GLU A 738 18.03 -3.73 -16.31
CA GLU A 738 17.78 -3.73 -14.87
C GLU A 738 18.59 -2.63 -14.19
N TRP A 739 18.01 -1.98 -13.16
CA TRP A 739 18.77 -1.17 -12.21
C TRP A 739 19.78 -2.10 -11.53
N LYS A 740 21.06 -1.83 -11.73
CA LYS A 740 22.13 -2.75 -11.35
C LYS A 740 23.44 -1.99 -11.09
N PRO A 741 23.73 -1.64 -9.81
CA PRO A 741 25.02 -1.08 -9.45
C PRO A 741 26.16 -2.08 -9.72
N PRO A 742 27.45 -1.66 -9.65
CA PRO A 742 28.58 -2.58 -9.77
C PRO A 742 28.44 -3.76 -8.81
N VAL A 743 28.72 -4.97 -9.30
CA VAL A 743 28.46 -6.21 -8.54
C VAL A 743 29.60 -6.63 -7.61
N TYR A 744 30.76 -6.00 -7.74
CA TYR A 744 31.93 -6.27 -6.91
C TYR A 744 32.31 -5.03 -6.10
N ASP A 745 33.00 -5.26 -4.98
CA ASP A 745 33.58 -4.19 -4.18
C ASP A 745 34.82 -3.60 -4.87
N ASN A 746 34.61 -2.48 -5.56
CA ASN A 746 35.68 -1.77 -6.27
C ASN A 746 36.58 -0.93 -5.33
N ASP A 747 36.22 -0.79 -4.05
CA ASP A 747 36.99 -0.01 -3.06
C ASP A 747 37.83 -0.89 -2.13
N GLY A 748 37.26 -1.99 -1.63
CA GLY A 748 37.94 -2.95 -0.75
C GLY A 748 38.59 -4.13 -1.49
N GLY A 749 38.14 -4.43 -2.71
CA GLY A 749 38.61 -5.54 -3.53
C GLY A 749 37.98 -6.88 -3.19
N ILE A 750 38.20 -7.86 -4.07
CA ILE A 750 37.59 -9.18 -4.02
C ILE A 750 38.60 -10.29 -3.70
N VAL A 751 38.07 -11.44 -3.30
CA VAL A 751 38.80 -12.67 -3.01
C VAL A 751 38.48 -13.72 -4.07
N LEU A 752 39.52 -14.36 -4.59
CA LEU A 752 39.40 -15.38 -5.62
C LEU A 752 39.87 -16.76 -5.14
N VAL A 753 39.29 -17.80 -5.73
CA VAL A 753 39.77 -19.19 -5.65
C VAL A 753 40.03 -19.73 -7.05
N THR A 754 40.99 -20.63 -7.21
CA THR A 754 41.22 -21.32 -8.46
C THR A 754 40.22 -22.46 -8.63
N ALA A 755 39.47 -22.43 -9.73
CA ALA A 755 38.55 -23.51 -10.09
C ALA A 755 39.29 -24.74 -10.61
N THR A 756 38.74 -25.91 -10.29
CA THR A 756 39.09 -27.17 -10.94
C THR A 756 38.51 -27.24 -12.36
N THR A 757 37.35 -26.61 -12.59
CA THR A 757 36.76 -26.44 -13.92
C THR A 757 37.68 -25.66 -14.85
N ARG A 758 38.08 -26.28 -15.97
CA ARG A 758 38.91 -25.64 -17.01
C ARG A 758 38.06 -24.82 -17.97
N ARG A 759 38.64 -23.77 -18.53
CA ARG A 759 37.97 -22.89 -19.48
C ARG A 759 37.82 -23.56 -20.85
N ASN A 760 36.77 -23.19 -21.59
CA ASN A 760 36.50 -23.77 -22.90
C ASN A 760 37.67 -23.52 -23.87
N SER A 761 38.08 -24.59 -24.57
CA SER A 761 39.05 -24.52 -25.66
C SER A 761 38.38 -24.08 -26.97
N PRO A 762 39.08 -23.35 -27.85
CA PRO A 762 38.66 -23.15 -29.24
C PRO A 762 38.33 -24.45 -29.99
N ASN A 763 38.87 -25.59 -29.57
CA ASN A 763 38.58 -26.91 -30.14
C ASN A 763 37.19 -27.48 -29.78
N ASN A 764 36.50 -26.89 -28.79
CA ASN A 764 35.20 -27.34 -28.33
C ASN A 764 34.12 -26.29 -28.59
N LEU A 765 34.21 -25.19 -27.87
CA LEU A 765 33.32 -24.04 -28.01
C LEU A 765 34.15 -22.79 -27.74
N ASP A 766 34.54 -22.11 -28.82
CA ASP A 766 35.46 -20.99 -28.74
C ASP A 766 34.88 -19.85 -27.89
N SER A 767 35.60 -19.50 -26.82
CA SER A 767 35.25 -18.43 -25.89
C SER A 767 35.22 -17.05 -26.54
N LYS A 768 35.74 -16.89 -27.76
CA LYS A 768 35.61 -15.65 -28.55
C LYS A 768 34.19 -15.40 -29.03
N ILE A 769 33.36 -16.45 -29.14
CA ILE A 769 31.93 -16.32 -29.41
C ILE A 769 31.25 -16.00 -28.09
N HIS A 770 30.61 -14.83 -27.99
CA HIS A 770 29.90 -14.45 -26.77
C HIS A 770 28.51 -15.12 -26.70
N HIS A 771 28.51 -16.42 -26.37
CA HIS A 771 27.35 -17.32 -26.41
C HIS A 771 26.66 -17.49 -25.05
N ASN A 772 25.40 -17.98 -25.01
CA ASN A 772 24.68 -18.24 -23.76
C ASN A 772 24.96 -19.60 -23.10
N ASN A 773 25.82 -20.45 -23.68
CA ASN A 773 26.23 -21.73 -23.10
C ASN A 773 27.20 -21.57 -21.91
N LEU A 774 26.70 -21.02 -20.80
CA LEU A 774 27.50 -20.58 -19.65
C LEU A 774 27.65 -21.65 -18.55
N LEU A 775 27.27 -22.91 -18.78
CA LEU A 775 27.35 -23.96 -17.77
C LEU A 775 28.79 -24.16 -17.24
N ASN A 776 29.79 -24.06 -18.13
CA ASN A 776 31.22 -24.09 -17.76
C ASN A 776 31.56 -23.00 -16.71
N ASN A 777 31.14 -21.77 -16.97
CA ASN A 777 31.33 -20.63 -16.07
C ASN A 777 30.53 -20.78 -14.75
N ILE A 778 29.29 -21.28 -14.83
CA ILE A 778 28.43 -21.50 -13.65
C ILE A 778 29.04 -22.55 -12.73
N LEU A 779 29.62 -23.62 -13.26
CA LEU A 779 30.32 -24.64 -12.46
C LEU A 779 31.50 -24.04 -11.67
N ALA A 780 32.33 -23.22 -12.33
CA ALA A 780 33.39 -22.49 -11.64
C ALA A 780 32.84 -21.51 -10.58
N LYS A 781 31.72 -20.83 -10.85
CA LYS A 781 31.06 -19.97 -9.86
C LYS A 781 30.55 -20.77 -8.65
N ILE A 782 30.01 -21.97 -8.85
CA ILE A 782 29.61 -22.89 -7.77
C ILE A 782 30.82 -23.24 -6.89
N GLU A 783 31.99 -23.49 -7.48
CA GLU A 783 33.23 -23.74 -6.73
C GLU A 783 33.60 -22.52 -5.85
N SER A 784 33.51 -21.29 -6.37
CA SER A 784 33.75 -20.08 -5.56
C SER A 784 32.75 -19.93 -4.40
N ASN A 785 31.47 -20.22 -4.64
CA ASN A 785 30.44 -20.14 -3.61
C ASN A 785 30.71 -21.16 -2.49
N ASN A 786 31.10 -22.38 -2.84
CA ASN A 786 31.47 -23.42 -1.88
C ASN A 786 32.72 -23.04 -1.06
N ALA A 787 33.65 -22.29 -1.67
CA ALA A 787 34.80 -21.72 -0.99
C ALA A 787 34.49 -20.44 -0.20
N SER A 788 33.25 -19.92 -0.28
CA SER A 788 32.81 -18.65 0.32
C SER A 788 33.67 -17.45 -0.11
N VAL A 789 33.98 -17.37 -1.40
CA VAL A 789 34.72 -16.25 -2.02
C VAL A 789 33.97 -15.66 -3.21
N ASP A 790 34.44 -14.53 -3.72
CA ASP A 790 33.68 -13.67 -4.64
C ASP A 790 33.63 -14.20 -6.08
N ASP A 791 34.70 -14.80 -6.59
CA ASP A 791 34.77 -15.36 -7.94
C ASP A 791 35.84 -16.45 -8.05
N ALA A 792 35.87 -17.17 -9.17
CA ALA A 792 36.84 -18.23 -9.43
C ALA A 792 37.75 -17.94 -10.63
N ILE A 793 39.06 -18.10 -10.46
CA ILE A 793 40.05 -18.10 -11.55
C ILE A 793 39.95 -19.43 -12.30
N MET A 794 39.82 -19.36 -13.62
CA MET A 794 39.78 -20.51 -14.51
C MET A 794 41.09 -20.64 -15.29
N LEU A 795 41.61 -21.86 -15.38
CA LEU A 795 42.82 -22.16 -16.13
C LEU A 795 42.48 -22.71 -17.53
N ASP A 796 43.39 -22.50 -18.47
CA ASP A 796 43.37 -23.14 -19.78
C ASP A 796 43.77 -24.63 -19.69
N LYS A 797 43.79 -25.32 -20.85
CA LYS A 797 44.13 -26.74 -20.92
C LYS A 797 45.58 -27.05 -20.53
N ASP A 798 46.48 -26.06 -20.62
CA ASP A 798 47.92 -26.20 -20.37
C ASP A 798 48.30 -25.74 -18.95
N GLY A 799 47.32 -25.25 -18.18
CA GLY A 799 47.48 -24.85 -16.77
C GLY A 799 47.84 -23.38 -16.57
N PHE A 800 47.81 -22.56 -17.62
CA PHE A 800 47.96 -21.10 -17.48
C PHE A 800 46.64 -20.45 -17.14
N VAL A 801 46.69 -19.28 -16.49
CA VAL A 801 45.49 -18.51 -16.16
C VAL A 801 44.86 -17.98 -17.44
N SER A 802 43.54 -18.18 -17.60
CA SER A 802 42.77 -17.68 -18.74
C SER A 802 41.97 -16.42 -18.37
N GLU A 803 40.95 -16.58 -17.55
CA GLU A 803 40.08 -15.53 -17.03
C GLU A 803 39.43 -16.03 -15.73
N THR A 804 38.58 -15.23 -15.10
CA THR A 804 37.67 -15.73 -14.06
C THR A 804 36.38 -16.29 -14.69
N ASN A 805 35.47 -16.83 -13.89
CA ASN A 805 34.18 -17.28 -14.41
C ASN A 805 33.34 -16.16 -15.06
N ALA A 806 33.60 -14.87 -14.79
CA ALA A 806 32.80 -13.78 -15.35
C ALA A 806 33.59 -12.58 -15.91
N THR A 807 34.91 -12.51 -15.69
CA THR A 807 35.73 -11.32 -15.98
C THR A 807 37.15 -11.68 -16.44
N ASN A 808 37.77 -10.86 -17.30
CA ASN A 808 39.20 -11.00 -17.61
C ASN A 808 40.06 -10.58 -16.41
N ILE A 809 41.34 -10.97 -16.39
CA ILE A 809 42.23 -10.75 -15.24
C ILE A 809 43.58 -10.15 -15.65
N PHE A 810 44.14 -9.31 -14.79
CA PHE A 810 45.41 -8.62 -14.98
C PHE A 810 46.24 -8.69 -13.69
N MET A 811 47.56 -8.60 -13.83
CA MET A 811 48.49 -8.45 -12.70
C MET A 811 49.51 -7.35 -12.94
N VAL A 812 50.03 -6.77 -11.86
CA VAL A 812 51.21 -5.91 -11.86
C VAL A 812 52.37 -6.67 -11.23
N LYS A 813 53.52 -6.61 -11.88
CA LYS A 813 54.78 -7.07 -11.29
C LYS A 813 55.92 -6.14 -11.69
N LYS A 814 56.64 -5.62 -10.70
CA LYS A 814 57.79 -4.72 -10.89
C LYS A 814 57.43 -3.53 -11.80
N GLY A 815 56.26 -2.93 -11.59
CA GLY A 815 55.78 -1.76 -12.33
C GLY A 815 55.31 -2.04 -13.77
N ARG A 816 55.20 -3.30 -14.19
CA ARG A 816 54.69 -3.70 -15.51
C ARG A 816 53.34 -4.41 -15.36
N VAL A 817 52.44 -4.17 -16.31
CA VAL A 817 51.09 -4.76 -16.35
C VAL A 817 51.11 -5.97 -17.29
N PHE A 818 50.57 -7.09 -16.81
CA PHE A 818 50.45 -8.32 -17.58
C PHE A 818 48.99 -8.80 -17.61
N THR A 819 48.60 -9.44 -18.71
CA THR A 819 47.31 -10.14 -18.84
C THR A 819 47.48 -11.38 -19.70
N PRO A 820 46.70 -12.46 -19.49
CA PRO A 820 46.72 -13.62 -20.35
C PRO A 820 46.40 -13.28 -21.81
N HIS A 821 46.93 -14.07 -22.75
CA HIS A 821 46.48 -14.05 -24.14
C HIS A 821 44.99 -14.41 -24.24
N ALA A 822 44.29 -13.84 -25.22
CA ALA A 822 42.88 -14.13 -25.48
C ALA A 822 42.66 -15.46 -26.24
N ASP A 823 43.42 -16.49 -25.87
CA ASP A 823 43.36 -17.82 -26.50
C ASP A 823 42.18 -18.64 -25.96
N TYR A 824 41.99 -18.61 -24.63
CA TYR A 824 40.97 -19.38 -23.90
C TYR A 824 39.95 -18.50 -23.17
N CYS A 825 39.93 -17.18 -23.43
CA CYS A 825 39.04 -16.24 -22.75
C CYS A 825 38.22 -15.43 -23.76
N LEU A 826 37.19 -14.75 -23.28
CA LEU A 826 36.51 -13.75 -24.11
C LEU A 826 37.44 -12.54 -24.31
N PRO A 827 37.63 -12.02 -25.54
CA PRO A 827 38.30 -10.74 -25.74
C PRO A 827 37.37 -9.62 -25.26
N GLY A 828 37.41 -9.34 -23.95
CA GLY A 828 36.52 -8.38 -23.29
C GLY A 828 36.70 -6.96 -23.82
N ILE A 829 35.60 -6.24 -24.01
CA ILE A 829 35.63 -4.81 -24.38
C ILE A 829 36.20 -3.97 -23.24
N THR A 830 35.86 -4.30 -21.98
CA THR A 830 36.49 -3.68 -20.81
C THR A 830 37.99 -3.99 -20.76
N ARG A 831 38.41 -5.23 -21.07
CA ARG A 831 39.82 -5.61 -21.17
C ARG A 831 40.56 -4.75 -22.20
N ALA A 832 40.03 -4.65 -23.42
CA ALA A 832 40.62 -3.82 -24.47
C ALA A 832 40.70 -2.34 -24.07
N THR A 833 39.62 -1.80 -23.49
CA THR A 833 39.57 -0.42 -22.97
C THR A 833 40.62 -0.19 -21.89
N VAL A 834 40.80 -1.14 -20.96
CA VAL A 834 41.81 -1.02 -19.90
C VAL A 834 43.23 -1.13 -20.45
N MET A 835 43.47 -1.98 -21.45
CA MET A 835 44.76 -2.06 -22.14
C MET A 835 45.15 -0.73 -22.79
N GLU A 836 44.19 -0.06 -23.46
CA GLU A 836 44.40 1.29 -23.99
C GLU A 836 44.72 2.31 -22.88
N LEU A 837 44.02 2.24 -21.75
CA LEU A 837 44.28 3.10 -20.59
C LEU A 837 45.65 2.84 -19.96
N VAL A 838 46.10 1.59 -19.86
CA VAL A 838 47.42 1.22 -19.35
C VAL A 838 48.51 1.91 -20.16
N VAL A 839 48.41 1.84 -21.50
CA VAL A 839 49.36 2.52 -22.40
C VAL A 839 49.26 4.04 -22.26
N LYS A 840 48.05 4.59 -22.20
CA LYS A 840 47.80 6.04 -22.06
C LYS A 840 48.33 6.61 -20.74
N GLU A 841 48.27 5.83 -19.67
CA GLU A 841 48.81 6.19 -18.35
C GLU A 841 50.33 5.97 -18.24
N ASN A 842 50.99 5.59 -19.36
CA ASN A 842 52.43 5.35 -19.50
C ASN A 842 52.96 4.12 -18.74
N PHE A 843 52.15 3.07 -18.61
CA PHE A 843 52.59 1.78 -18.10
C PHE A 843 52.96 0.82 -19.26
N ILE A 844 53.88 -0.10 -18.98
CA ILE A 844 54.24 -1.16 -19.93
C ILE A 844 53.20 -2.27 -19.82
N LEU A 845 52.53 -2.56 -20.93
CA LEU A 845 51.58 -3.66 -21.08
C LEU A 845 52.23 -4.83 -21.82
N GLU A 846 52.05 -6.05 -21.31
CA GLU A 846 52.50 -7.28 -21.99
C GLU A 846 51.42 -8.37 -21.89
N GLU A 847 50.97 -8.86 -23.03
CA GLU A 847 50.13 -10.07 -23.11
C GLU A 847 51.05 -11.29 -23.20
N ARG A 848 50.84 -12.28 -22.31
CA ARG A 848 51.61 -13.54 -22.33
C ARG A 848 50.90 -14.66 -21.58
N ASN A 849 51.44 -15.87 -21.66
CA ASN A 849 51.07 -16.95 -20.74
C ASN A 849 51.59 -16.64 -19.33
N ILE A 850 50.70 -16.73 -18.34
CA ILE A 850 50.97 -16.41 -16.94
C ILE A 850 50.54 -17.60 -16.09
N SER A 851 51.47 -18.11 -15.28
CA SER A 851 51.20 -19.21 -14.37
C SER A 851 50.44 -18.74 -13.13
N LEU A 852 49.74 -19.65 -12.47
CA LEU A 852 49.04 -19.34 -11.21
C LEU A 852 50.01 -18.85 -10.11
N SER A 853 51.23 -19.39 -10.07
CA SER A 853 52.26 -18.96 -9.10
C SER A 853 52.71 -17.51 -9.30
N GLU A 854 52.68 -17.01 -10.52
CA GLU A 854 52.96 -15.59 -10.80
C GLU A 854 51.84 -14.69 -10.29
N PHE A 855 50.57 -15.09 -10.45
CA PHE A 855 49.43 -14.38 -9.85
C PHE A 855 49.51 -14.38 -8.31
N HIS A 856 49.86 -15.50 -7.70
CA HIS A 856 50.02 -15.59 -6.23
C HIS A 856 51.11 -14.66 -5.69
N THR A 857 52.08 -14.28 -6.51
CA THR A 857 53.22 -13.44 -6.11
C THR A 857 53.18 -12.06 -6.76
N ALA A 858 52.07 -11.67 -7.38
CA ALA A 858 51.88 -10.37 -8.00
C ALA A 858 51.89 -9.23 -6.96
N ASP A 859 52.30 -8.03 -7.40
CA ASP A 859 52.29 -6.84 -6.55
C ASP A 859 50.87 -6.26 -6.45
N GLU A 860 50.11 -6.31 -7.56
CA GLU A 860 48.67 -5.99 -7.61
C GLU A 860 47.97 -6.94 -8.59
N VAL A 861 46.68 -7.21 -8.40
CA VAL A 861 45.82 -7.96 -9.32
C VAL A 861 44.47 -7.26 -9.41
N TRP A 862 43.86 -7.25 -10.59
CA TRP A 862 42.46 -6.84 -10.77
C TRP A 862 41.77 -7.67 -11.84
N THR A 863 40.46 -7.62 -11.85
CA THR A 863 39.62 -8.17 -12.91
C THR A 863 38.90 -7.07 -13.68
N THR A 864 38.48 -7.37 -14.91
CA THR A 864 37.77 -6.43 -15.78
C THR A 864 36.54 -7.05 -16.43
N GLY A 865 35.40 -6.38 -16.36
CA GLY A 865 34.19 -6.76 -17.10
C GLY A 865 33.07 -5.71 -16.96
N THR A 866 32.08 -5.71 -17.84
CA THR A 866 31.06 -4.63 -17.87
C THR A 866 30.28 -4.47 -16.55
N MET A 867 29.96 -5.57 -15.87
CA MET A 867 29.21 -5.53 -14.60
C MET A 867 30.08 -5.17 -13.39
N GLY A 868 31.33 -5.64 -13.36
CA GLY A 868 32.28 -5.40 -12.26
C GLY A 868 33.14 -4.15 -12.43
N GLU A 869 33.20 -3.61 -13.65
CA GLU A 869 34.14 -2.57 -14.08
C GLU A 869 35.59 -3.06 -13.95
N LEU A 870 36.33 -2.52 -12.96
CA LEU A 870 37.76 -2.72 -12.75
C LEU A 870 37.94 -3.05 -11.26
N SER A 871 37.79 -4.33 -10.92
CA SER A 871 37.66 -4.82 -9.54
C SER A 871 39.01 -5.30 -8.99
N PRO A 872 39.56 -4.69 -7.92
CA PRO A 872 40.83 -5.10 -7.33
C PRO A 872 40.73 -6.50 -6.72
N VAL A 873 41.80 -7.28 -6.75
CA VAL A 873 41.88 -8.60 -6.11
C VAL A 873 42.92 -8.55 -5.00
N VAL A 874 42.48 -8.77 -3.76
CA VAL A 874 43.33 -8.67 -2.57
C VAL A 874 43.84 -10.01 -2.07
N LYS A 875 43.23 -11.12 -2.51
CA LYS A 875 43.57 -12.47 -2.06
C LYS A 875 43.22 -13.52 -3.09
N ILE A 876 44.11 -14.48 -3.32
CA ILE A 876 43.92 -15.62 -4.23
C ILE A 876 44.32 -16.91 -3.50
N ASP A 877 43.44 -17.93 -3.48
CA ASP A 877 43.72 -19.26 -2.90
C ASP A 877 44.27 -19.21 -1.46
N GLY A 878 43.76 -18.30 -0.64
CA GLY A 878 44.25 -18.12 0.73
C GLY A 878 45.46 -17.17 0.87
N ARG A 879 46.10 -16.77 -0.23
CA ARG A 879 47.33 -15.94 -0.23
C ARG A 879 47.00 -14.48 -0.50
N VAL A 880 47.53 -13.60 0.35
CA VAL A 880 47.38 -12.14 0.21
C VAL A 880 48.16 -11.66 -1.01
N ILE A 881 47.54 -10.84 -1.85
CA ILE A 881 48.18 -10.18 -3.00
C ILE A 881 48.74 -8.83 -2.54
N GLY A 882 50.01 -8.57 -2.84
CA GLY A 882 50.71 -7.39 -2.36
C GLY A 882 50.59 -7.23 -0.84
N GLU A 883 50.00 -6.12 -0.40
CA GLU A 883 49.72 -5.81 1.02
C GLU A 883 48.28 -6.11 1.44
N GLY A 884 47.48 -6.77 0.59
CA GLY A 884 46.06 -7.06 0.83
C GLY A 884 45.17 -5.82 0.74
N LYS A 885 45.60 -4.81 -0.02
CA LYS A 885 44.90 -3.56 -0.26
C LYS A 885 44.95 -3.23 -1.74
N VAL A 886 44.05 -2.36 -2.19
CA VAL A 886 44.06 -1.86 -3.57
C VAL A 886 45.36 -1.08 -3.82
N GLY A 887 46.12 -1.51 -4.81
CA GLY A 887 47.40 -0.90 -5.13
C GLY A 887 47.29 0.39 -5.96
N PRO A 888 48.39 1.15 -6.05
CA PRO A 888 48.41 2.47 -6.70
C PRO A 888 48.18 2.40 -8.21
N VAL A 889 48.64 1.36 -8.91
CA VAL A 889 48.40 1.22 -10.37
C VAL A 889 46.91 0.99 -10.61
N THR A 890 46.31 0.08 -9.85
CA THR A 890 44.88 -0.25 -9.93
C THR A 890 44.01 0.98 -9.65
N ARG A 891 44.28 1.74 -8.57
CA ARG A 891 43.54 2.98 -8.25
C ARG A 891 43.64 4.03 -9.36
N ARG A 892 44.82 4.18 -9.98
CA ARG A 892 45.03 5.12 -11.08
C ARG A 892 44.21 4.73 -12.30
N LEU A 893 44.19 3.44 -12.65
CA LEU A 893 43.40 2.93 -13.77
C LEU A 893 41.89 3.02 -13.50
N GLN A 894 41.43 2.73 -12.28
CA GLN A 894 40.03 2.94 -11.88
C GLN A 894 39.60 4.39 -12.07
N SER A 895 40.43 5.35 -11.65
CA SER A 895 40.15 6.79 -11.81
C SER A 895 40.08 7.20 -13.28
N ALA A 896 41.00 6.68 -14.11
CA ALA A 896 41.00 6.93 -15.55
C ALA A 896 39.79 6.30 -16.25
N TYR A 897 39.40 5.08 -15.85
CA TYR A 897 38.24 4.37 -16.37
C TYR A 897 36.94 5.11 -16.03
N LYS A 898 36.76 5.54 -14.77
CA LYS A 898 35.59 6.32 -14.34
C LYS A 898 35.43 7.62 -15.13
N LYS A 899 36.54 8.34 -15.36
CA LYS A 899 36.52 9.54 -16.19
C LYS A 899 36.08 9.23 -17.62
N LEU A 900 36.61 8.15 -18.20
CA LEU A 900 36.27 7.74 -19.56
C LEU A 900 34.80 7.35 -19.70
N THR A 901 34.23 6.62 -18.73
CA THR A 901 32.82 6.21 -18.74
C THR A 901 31.86 7.40 -18.59
N ASP A 902 32.26 8.44 -17.86
CA ASP A 902 31.48 9.68 -17.75
C ASP A 902 31.45 10.47 -19.08
N ASP A 903 32.59 10.51 -19.77
CA ASP A 903 32.77 11.38 -20.93
C ASP A 903 32.28 10.73 -22.24
N SER A 904 32.37 9.41 -22.37
CA SER A 904 32.16 8.69 -23.65
C SER A 904 30.94 7.74 -23.65
N GLY A 905 30.52 7.33 -24.84
CA GLY A 905 29.38 6.43 -25.07
C GLY A 905 28.37 7.02 -26.06
N VAL A 906 27.45 6.17 -26.52
CA VAL A 906 26.37 6.60 -27.42
C VAL A 906 25.24 7.20 -26.58
N PRO A 907 24.84 8.47 -26.80
CA PRO A 907 23.78 9.09 -26.03
C PRO A 907 22.44 8.39 -26.25
N ILE A 908 21.69 8.19 -25.18
CA ILE A 908 20.29 7.76 -25.26
C ILE A 908 19.49 8.92 -25.87
N PRO A 909 18.73 8.72 -26.96
CA PRO A 909 17.93 9.78 -27.55
C PRO A 909 16.98 10.39 -26.51
N THR A 910 17.10 11.70 -26.27
CA THR A 910 16.07 12.46 -25.57
C THR A 910 15.00 12.80 -26.59
N TYR A 911 13.75 12.41 -26.35
CA TYR A 911 12.62 12.88 -27.14
C TYR A 911 12.64 14.42 -27.13
N GLN A 912 13.05 15.05 -28.23
CA GLN A 912 12.57 16.40 -28.52
C GLN A 912 11.10 16.22 -28.89
N GLU A 913 10.21 16.99 -28.25
CA GLU A 913 8.80 17.01 -28.65
C GLU A 913 8.71 17.22 -30.17
N PRO A 914 7.84 16.47 -30.87
CA PRO A 914 7.71 16.55 -32.32
C PRO A 914 7.33 17.94 -32.84
#